data_AF-A0A8J5C3M8-F1
#
_entry.id   AF-A0A8J5C3M8-F1
#
_cell.length_a   1.000
_cell.length_b   1.000
_cell.length_c   1.000
_cell.angle_alpha   90.00
_cell.angle_beta   90.00
_cell.angle_gamma   90.00
#
_symmetry.space_group_name_H-M   'P 1'
#
loop_
_entity.id
_entity.type
_entity.pdbx_description
1 polymer ?
#
loop_
_entity_poly.entity_id
_entity_poly.type
_entity_poly.pdbx_seq_one_letter_code
_entity_poly.pdbx_strand_id
1 'polypeptide(L)'
;MASQGQNFFSLLYQLAQLDDTRIVDAVRRVLYLVPTDHSVADRFDSISSVGLSASDASPRTTPYGSPAKRDKIHDHEKDREAGRETLRSLLDPGASDMTPFRLLYNVEVLSGKVMPISMEGTMNDSARFCEEFLMCGGLNLITALLHKDSLPQDVDYEIRQNIYLIVLQILKFLLCGSIPKGQELPMTGHQPVPGPAKRSALESSTQTSPPPQGHSSLTPIIANRVVLGFSEEEWSEMVSCLMRVSWAGAAGRLYLPSAILTVHDAALSPPENSKSSRQSSTGSAHSSSSESETVLHGGVCVQQATVSPTDSLIASQALQLLIAFLKFRPQLIDQWYGMISVKDFIIEILVGCGSEEVREVAYHQFTSLINMTTPAELSLKKFLTQVLLKAHLPLWVSSTSARGATLKLLSQCTQYFSLRSKLLSDLSRQDQEALEISASQMLEDEIGWLTNFTATREVIRERPESGVSAMRHADNILLAGHLMLISALMSCEGINKEDTGSTLIPLLISEYLFPASKLVLEGGLGMDSLSASKNYWAKCTGKESRHAAYHLLVQLVLASQHNLTALVGHLISLHHALNPDFLKEFQYSPAVDGRGASGFVGLKNGGATCYMNSVLQHLFLIPGVAEDILAVSSDKENEESLFYQLQTVYAHLMESQLQYYVPDKFWKCFRMDGQPVNVREQQDAFEFYTRLTEQVDDYLKSQNKEKVFAQRFGGVYSIQRICQDCPHRFV
;
A
#
# COMPACT_ATOMS: atom_id res chain seq x y z
N MET A 1 0.98 -34.08 -42.23
CA MET A 1 0.64 -33.67 -40.85
C MET A 1 0.22 -32.19 -40.72
N ALA A 2 0.27 -31.38 -41.78
CA ALA A 2 -0.21 -29.98 -41.77
C ALA A 2 -1.74 -29.82 -41.89
N SER A 3 -2.49 -30.87 -42.21
CA SER A 3 -3.96 -30.83 -42.40
C SER A 3 -4.78 -31.26 -41.16
N GLN A 4 -4.14 -31.63 -40.05
CA GLN A 4 -4.82 -32.01 -38.79
C GLN A 4 -4.78 -30.90 -37.72
N GLY A 5 -4.10 -29.78 -37.97
CA GLY A 5 -3.98 -28.68 -37.00
C GLY A 5 -5.29 -27.94 -36.67
N GLN A 6 -6.20 -27.80 -37.65
CA GLN A 6 -7.51 -27.15 -37.42
C GLN A 6 -8.42 -27.93 -36.46
N ASN A 7 -8.32 -29.26 -36.44
CA ASN A 7 -9.05 -30.10 -35.48
C ASN A 7 -8.42 -30.11 -34.09
N PHE A 8 -7.14 -29.75 -33.97
CA PHE A 8 -6.44 -29.72 -32.69
C PHE A 8 -6.82 -28.50 -31.85
N PHE A 9 -6.79 -27.31 -32.45
CA PHE A 9 -7.18 -26.07 -31.75
C PHE A 9 -8.68 -26.03 -31.42
N SER A 10 -9.55 -26.49 -32.32
CA SER A 10 -10.99 -26.59 -32.05
C SER A 10 -11.30 -27.55 -30.89
N LEU A 11 -10.59 -28.68 -30.78
CA LEU A 11 -10.74 -29.60 -29.65
C LEU A 11 -10.24 -28.99 -28.34
N LEU A 12 -9.13 -28.24 -28.36
CA LEU A 12 -8.64 -27.52 -27.18
C LEU A 12 -9.61 -26.42 -26.74
N TYR A 13 -10.21 -25.68 -27.69
CA TYR A 13 -11.22 -24.68 -27.38
C TYR A 13 -12.50 -25.30 -26.81
N GLN A 14 -12.90 -26.49 -27.28
CA GLN A 14 -14.02 -27.25 -26.70
C GLN A 14 -13.69 -27.81 -25.30
N LEU A 15 -12.46 -28.26 -25.07
CA LEU A 15 -12.02 -28.73 -23.75
C LEU A 15 -11.92 -27.59 -22.72
N ALA A 16 -11.60 -26.37 -23.17
CA ALA A 16 -11.62 -25.17 -22.34
C ALA A 16 -13.04 -24.67 -22.00
N GLN A 17 -14.09 -25.24 -22.60
CA GLN A 17 -15.50 -24.96 -22.24
C GLN A 17 -15.99 -25.84 -21.07
N LEU A 18 -15.14 -26.74 -20.55
CA LEU A 18 -15.49 -27.57 -19.39
C LEU A 18 -15.27 -26.79 -18.08
N ASP A 19 -16.22 -26.89 -17.14
CA ASP A 19 -16.15 -26.28 -15.79
C ASP A 19 -15.12 -26.97 -14.86
N ASP A 20 -13.91 -27.33 -15.35
CA ASP A 20 -12.81 -27.82 -14.51
C ASP A 20 -11.55 -26.96 -14.75
N THR A 21 -11.20 -26.17 -13.73
CA THR A 21 -10.04 -25.26 -13.74
C THR A 21 -8.72 -25.96 -14.06
N ARG A 22 -8.56 -27.24 -13.67
CA ARG A 22 -7.33 -28.00 -13.95
C ARG A 22 -7.22 -28.37 -15.43
N ILE A 23 -8.36 -28.60 -16.09
CA ILE A 23 -8.41 -28.87 -17.53
C ILE A 23 -8.09 -27.59 -18.29
N VAL A 24 -8.66 -26.46 -17.90
CA VAL A 24 -8.37 -25.14 -18.48
C VAL A 24 -6.88 -24.80 -18.35
N ASP A 25 -6.28 -25.01 -17.17
CA ASP A 25 -4.84 -24.80 -16.95
C ASP A 25 -3.95 -25.73 -17.78
N ALA A 26 -4.35 -27.00 -17.92
CA ALA A 26 -3.63 -27.96 -18.75
C ALA A 26 -3.71 -27.59 -20.24
N VAL A 27 -4.89 -27.19 -20.72
CA VAL A 27 -5.10 -26.70 -22.08
C VAL A 27 -4.27 -25.44 -22.33
N ARG A 28 -4.21 -24.51 -21.37
CA ARG A 28 -3.39 -23.30 -21.44
C ARG A 28 -1.89 -23.62 -21.54
N ARG A 29 -1.38 -24.54 -20.70
CA ARG A 29 0.01 -25.02 -20.79
C ARG A 29 0.32 -25.67 -22.12
N VAL A 30 -0.61 -26.45 -22.68
CA VAL A 30 -0.45 -27.06 -24.00
C VAL A 30 -0.43 -26.00 -25.11
N LEU A 31 -1.28 -24.98 -25.04
CA LEU A 31 -1.28 -23.87 -26.01
C LEU A 31 0.02 -23.06 -26.00
N TYR A 32 0.67 -22.90 -24.84
CA TYR A 32 2.00 -22.28 -24.76
C TYR A 32 3.12 -23.15 -25.34
N LEU A 33 2.90 -24.46 -25.51
CA LEU A 33 3.89 -25.40 -26.02
C LEU A 33 3.73 -25.73 -27.53
N VAL A 34 2.64 -25.26 -28.15
CA VAL A 34 2.27 -25.58 -29.55
C VAL A 34 2.41 -24.31 -30.41
N PRO A 35 2.88 -24.39 -31.68
CA PRO A 35 2.97 -23.23 -32.57
C PRO A 35 1.63 -22.51 -32.71
N THR A 36 1.67 -21.17 -32.81
CA THR A 36 0.48 -20.31 -32.95
C THR A 36 -0.44 -20.85 -34.04
N ASP A 37 -1.74 -20.97 -33.75
CA ASP A 37 -2.78 -21.30 -34.72
C ASP A 37 -2.62 -20.44 -35.98
N HIS A 38 -2.20 -21.11 -37.07
CA HIS A 38 -1.98 -20.49 -38.36
C HIS A 38 -3.24 -19.77 -38.86
N SER A 39 -4.43 -20.26 -38.53
CA SER A 39 -5.68 -19.60 -38.96
C SER A 39 -5.90 -18.22 -38.33
N VAL A 40 -5.45 -18.01 -37.09
CA VAL A 40 -5.54 -16.73 -36.39
C VAL A 40 -4.41 -15.81 -36.81
N ALA A 41 -3.19 -16.35 -36.92
CA ALA A 41 -2.02 -15.59 -37.36
C ALA A 41 -2.16 -15.10 -38.82
N ASP A 42 -2.59 -15.97 -39.74
CA ASP A 42 -2.79 -15.63 -41.15
C ASP A 42 -3.90 -14.59 -41.34
N ARG A 43 -4.95 -14.63 -40.50
CA ARG A 43 -6.00 -13.61 -40.50
C ARG A 43 -5.51 -12.25 -40.03
N PHE A 44 -4.69 -12.17 -38.98
CA PHE A 44 -4.04 -10.91 -38.61
C PHE A 44 -3.04 -10.44 -39.68
N ASP A 45 -2.30 -11.35 -40.32
CA ASP A 45 -1.36 -11.01 -41.39
C ASP A 45 -2.06 -10.48 -42.65
N SER A 46 -3.28 -10.95 -42.93
CA SER A 46 -4.09 -10.43 -44.03
C SER A 46 -4.38 -8.93 -43.91
N ILE A 47 -4.49 -8.38 -42.69
CA ILE A 47 -4.68 -6.94 -42.42
C ILE A 47 -3.46 -6.13 -42.87
N SER A 48 -2.25 -6.68 -42.72
CA SER A 48 -1.02 -6.01 -43.16
C SER A 48 -0.82 -6.03 -44.68
N SER A 49 -1.62 -6.83 -45.40
CA SER A 49 -1.58 -6.98 -46.87
C SER A 49 -2.56 -6.07 -47.60
N VAL A 50 -3.51 -5.46 -46.88
CA VAL A 50 -4.51 -4.48 -47.36
C VAL A 50 -3.84 -3.24 -47.98
N GLY A 51 -2.59 -2.93 -47.60
CA GLY A 51 -1.79 -1.84 -48.18
C GLY A 51 -0.93 -2.22 -49.41
N LEU A 52 -0.81 -3.51 -49.75
CA LEU A 52 0.01 -4.01 -50.86
C LEU A 52 -0.86 -4.25 -52.09
N SER A 53 -1.31 -3.18 -52.77
CA SER A 53 -1.78 -3.34 -54.14
C SER A 53 -0.62 -3.87 -55.01
N ALA A 54 -0.91 -4.79 -55.93
CA ALA A 54 0.02 -5.58 -56.74
C ALA A 54 0.90 -4.78 -57.76
N SER A 55 1.39 -3.59 -57.42
CA SER A 55 2.19 -2.74 -58.31
C SER A 55 3.70 -2.72 -58.04
N ASP A 56 4.21 -3.25 -56.92
CA ASP A 56 5.65 -3.23 -56.63
C ASP A 56 6.45 -4.41 -57.23
N ALA A 57 5.78 -5.29 -57.98
CA ALA A 57 6.41 -6.44 -58.63
C ALA A 57 6.44 -6.34 -60.17
N SER A 58 6.83 -5.19 -60.74
CA SER A 58 7.46 -5.14 -62.08
C SER A 58 7.99 -3.76 -62.47
N PRO A 59 9.21 -3.66 -63.04
CA PRO A 59 9.72 -2.40 -63.56
C PRO A 59 9.27 -2.23 -65.01
N ARG A 60 8.48 -1.19 -65.34
CA ARG A 60 8.44 -0.64 -66.71
C ARG A 60 7.83 0.77 -66.79
N THR A 61 8.72 1.69 -67.15
CA THR A 61 8.58 2.93 -67.92
C THR A 61 7.27 3.17 -68.69
N THR A 62 6.60 4.31 -68.45
CA THR A 62 6.29 5.40 -69.43
C THR A 62 5.36 6.47 -68.80
N PRO A 63 5.42 7.74 -69.23
CA PRO A 63 4.60 8.83 -68.68
C PRO A 63 3.43 9.18 -69.61
N TYR A 64 2.19 9.27 -69.11
CA TYR A 64 1.15 10.21 -69.56
C TYR A 64 -0.10 10.05 -68.68
N GLY A 65 -0.66 11.17 -68.21
CA GLY A 65 -1.77 11.19 -67.24
C GLY A 65 -3.15 10.95 -67.83
N SER A 66 -4.07 10.38 -67.04
CA SER A 66 -5.55 10.52 -67.03
C SER A 66 -6.12 9.78 -65.77
N PRO A 67 -7.45 9.74 -65.51
CA PRO A 67 -8.12 10.15 -64.28
C PRO A 67 -8.23 9.03 -63.22
N ALA A 68 -7.12 8.43 -62.79
CA ALA A 68 -7.10 7.29 -61.87
C ALA A 68 -7.09 7.66 -60.36
N LYS A 69 -7.58 8.85 -59.97
CA LYS A 69 -7.57 9.30 -58.55
C LYS A 69 -8.88 9.06 -57.80
N ARG A 70 -10.02 8.91 -58.48
CA ARG A 70 -11.32 8.65 -57.82
C ARG A 70 -11.56 7.17 -57.54
N ASP A 71 -11.20 6.28 -58.47
CA ASP A 71 -11.35 4.82 -58.28
C ASP A 71 -10.40 4.26 -57.21
N LYS A 72 -9.18 4.82 -57.08
CA LYS A 72 -8.21 4.41 -56.05
C LYS A 72 -8.65 4.70 -54.61
N ILE A 73 -9.45 5.74 -54.39
CA ILE A 73 -9.98 6.05 -53.05
C ILE A 73 -11.06 5.03 -52.67
N HIS A 74 -11.83 4.54 -53.64
CA HIS A 74 -12.92 3.60 -53.41
C HIS A 74 -12.43 2.15 -53.17
N ASP A 75 -11.32 1.73 -53.79
CA ASP A 75 -10.68 0.43 -53.51
C ASP A 75 -10.06 0.40 -52.10
N HIS A 76 -9.35 1.46 -51.69
CA HIS A 76 -8.77 1.53 -50.33
C HIS A 76 -9.83 1.53 -49.21
N GLU A 77 -11.04 2.04 -49.47
CA GLU A 77 -12.13 2.05 -48.48
C GLU A 77 -12.79 0.66 -48.33
N LYS A 78 -12.93 -0.08 -49.44
CA LYS A 78 -13.36 -1.49 -49.43
C LYS A 78 -12.36 -2.41 -48.73
N ASP A 79 -11.08 -2.22 -49.03
CA ASP A 79 -9.98 -2.98 -48.44
C ASP A 79 -9.91 -2.75 -46.91
N ARG A 80 -10.16 -1.51 -46.46
CA ARG A 80 -10.27 -1.17 -45.02
C ARG A 80 -11.52 -1.73 -44.35
N GLU A 81 -12.67 -1.79 -45.02
CA GLU A 81 -13.87 -2.41 -44.46
C GLU A 81 -13.70 -3.94 -44.32
N ALA A 82 -13.03 -4.59 -45.28
CA ALA A 82 -12.68 -6.01 -45.17
C ALA A 82 -11.70 -6.28 -43.99
N GLY A 83 -10.73 -5.40 -43.78
CA GLY A 83 -9.86 -5.43 -42.60
C GLY A 83 -10.64 -5.26 -41.29
N ARG A 84 -11.62 -4.35 -41.27
CA ARG A 84 -12.50 -4.12 -40.11
C ARG A 84 -13.41 -5.32 -39.80
N GLU A 85 -14.01 -5.95 -40.80
CA GLU A 85 -14.79 -7.18 -40.62
C GLU A 85 -13.94 -8.34 -40.10
N THR A 86 -12.70 -8.45 -40.60
CA THR A 86 -11.74 -9.45 -40.11
C THR A 86 -11.43 -9.23 -38.63
N LEU A 87 -11.16 -7.98 -38.23
CA LEU A 87 -10.92 -7.63 -36.83
C LEU A 87 -12.14 -7.88 -35.93
N ARG A 88 -13.36 -7.52 -36.38
CA ARG A 88 -14.60 -7.83 -35.65
C ARG A 88 -14.76 -9.34 -35.45
N SER A 89 -14.51 -10.16 -36.48
CA SER A 89 -14.63 -11.62 -36.36
C SER A 89 -13.63 -12.25 -35.38
N LEU A 90 -12.52 -11.57 -35.07
CA LEU A 90 -11.46 -12.06 -34.18
C LEU A 90 -11.57 -11.51 -32.75
N LEU A 91 -12.12 -10.32 -32.57
CA LEU A 91 -12.08 -9.58 -31.31
C LEU A 91 -13.47 -9.28 -30.73
N ASP A 92 -14.56 -9.47 -31.47
CA ASP A 92 -15.91 -9.24 -30.95
C ASP A 92 -16.34 -10.39 -30.01
N PRO A 93 -16.59 -10.12 -28.71
CA PRO A 93 -17.08 -11.13 -27.77
C PRO A 93 -18.45 -11.71 -28.15
N GLY A 94 -19.26 -10.98 -28.94
CA GLY A 94 -20.59 -11.40 -29.37
C GLY A 94 -20.61 -12.28 -30.63
N ALA A 95 -19.47 -12.58 -31.24
CA ALA A 95 -19.40 -13.40 -32.45
C ALA A 95 -19.76 -14.88 -32.17
N SER A 96 -20.42 -15.54 -33.14
CA SER A 96 -21.05 -16.86 -32.96
C SER A 96 -20.12 -18.00 -32.52
N ASP A 97 -18.80 -17.87 -32.73
CA ASP A 97 -17.80 -18.87 -32.35
C ASP A 97 -16.79 -18.35 -31.31
N MET A 98 -17.08 -17.24 -30.62
CA MET A 98 -16.15 -16.59 -29.69
C MET A 98 -16.41 -17.00 -28.24
N THR A 99 -15.48 -17.76 -27.67
CA THR A 99 -15.47 -18.06 -26.22
C THR A 99 -14.54 -17.08 -25.50
N PRO A 100 -14.72 -16.81 -24.19
CA PRO A 100 -13.80 -15.98 -23.40
C PRO A 100 -12.34 -16.46 -23.49
N PHE A 101 -12.14 -17.78 -23.52
CA PHE A 101 -10.83 -18.39 -23.67
C PHE A 101 -10.24 -18.18 -25.08
N ARG A 102 -11.06 -18.31 -26.13
CA ARG A 102 -10.62 -18.03 -27.52
C ARG A 102 -10.32 -16.54 -27.73
N LEU A 103 -11.09 -15.66 -27.09
CA LEU A 103 -10.87 -14.23 -27.09
C LEU A 103 -9.53 -13.88 -26.40
N LEU A 104 -9.26 -14.47 -25.23
CA LEU A 104 -7.97 -14.33 -24.55
C LEU A 104 -6.82 -14.73 -25.47
N TYR A 105 -6.92 -15.88 -26.12
CA TYR A 105 -5.90 -16.35 -27.07
C TYR A 105 -5.72 -15.37 -28.26
N ASN A 106 -6.80 -14.90 -28.86
CA ASN A 106 -6.74 -13.93 -29.97
C ASN A 106 -6.07 -12.61 -29.55
N VAL A 107 -6.35 -12.14 -28.33
CA VAL A 107 -5.76 -10.93 -27.75
C VAL A 107 -4.27 -11.15 -27.41
N GLU A 108 -3.87 -12.34 -26.95
CA GLU A 108 -2.45 -12.70 -26.77
C GLU A 108 -1.69 -12.71 -28.11
N VAL A 109 -2.28 -13.28 -29.17
CA VAL A 109 -1.69 -13.28 -30.52
C VAL A 109 -1.56 -11.85 -31.05
N LEU A 110 -2.58 -11.02 -30.85
CA LEU A 110 -2.55 -9.60 -31.23
C LEU A 110 -1.44 -8.84 -30.47
N SER A 111 -1.32 -9.06 -29.17
CA SER A 111 -0.25 -8.48 -28.34
C SER A 111 1.14 -8.80 -28.89
N GLY A 112 1.38 -10.06 -29.29
CA GLY A 112 2.65 -10.48 -29.90
C GLY A 112 2.94 -9.86 -31.28
N LYS A 113 1.91 -9.41 -32.02
CA LYS A 113 2.06 -8.70 -33.31
C LYS A 113 2.28 -7.19 -33.11
N VAL A 114 1.64 -6.61 -32.10
CA VAL A 114 1.75 -5.18 -31.76
C VAL A 114 3.06 -4.87 -31.02
N MET A 115 3.55 -5.79 -30.16
CA MET A 115 4.75 -5.60 -29.33
C MET A 115 5.81 -6.69 -29.61
N PRO A 116 6.62 -6.57 -30.68
CA PRO A 116 7.57 -7.60 -31.08
C PRO A 116 8.83 -7.61 -30.20
N ILE A 117 9.37 -8.81 -29.97
CA ILE A 117 10.58 -9.04 -29.17
C ILE A 117 11.83 -8.83 -30.05
N SER A 118 12.49 -7.68 -29.91
CA SER A 118 13.92 -7.38 -30.17
C SER A 118 14.61 -7.89 -31.47
N MET A 119 13.89 -8.33 -32.51
CA MET A 119 14.49 -8.64 -33.81
C MET A 119 14.31 -7.45 -34.75
N GLU A 120 15.40 -6.83 -35.19
CA GLU A 120 15.41 -5.60 -36.02
C GLU A 120 14.51 -5.70 -37.27
N GLY A 121 14.35 -6.89 -37.87
CA GLY A 121 13.44 -7.12 -39.00
C GLY A 121 11.94 -7.10 -38.65
N THR A 122 11.58 -7.52 -37.43
CA THR A 122 10.16 -7.59 -37.00
C THR A 122 9.58 -6.26 -36.53
N MET A 123 10.42 -5.25 -36.27
CA MET A 123 9.96 -3.94 -35.79
C MET A 123 9.28 -3.12 -36.89
N ASN A 124 9.76 -3.22 -38.14
CA ASN A 124 9.15 -2.51 -39.27
C ASN A 124 7.80 -3.12 -39.67
N ASP A 125 7.70 -4.45 -39.66
CA ASP A 125 6.44 -5.15 -39.94
C ASP A 125 5.39 -4.89 -38.84
N SER A 126 5.81 -4.82 -37.58
CA SER A 126 4.93 -4.48 -36.47
C SER A 126 4.47 -3.02 -36.51
N ALA A 127 5.35 -2.06 -36.84
CA ALA A 127 4.97 -0.66 -37.00
C ALA A 127 3.93 -0.48 -38.13
N ARG A 128 4.14 -1.18 -39.25
CA ARG A 128 3.19 -1.21 -40.39
C ARG A 128 1.85 -1.85 -40.00
N PHE A 129 1.89 -2.99 -39.30
CA PHE A 129 0.70 -3.63 -38.77
C PHE A 129 -0.06 -2.70 -37.81
N CYS A 130 0.63 -2.01 -36.89
CA CYS A 130 0.01 -1.08 -35.97
C CYS A 130 -0.69 0.08 -36.69
N GLU A 131 -0.09 0.63 -37.75
CA GLU A 131 -0.70 1.69 -38.56
C GLU A 131 -1.98 1.22 -39.25
N GLU A 132 -1.94 0.08 -39.95
CA GLU A 132 -3.12 -0.48 -40.61
C GLU A 132 -4.21 -0.92 -39.61
N PHE A 133 -3.80 -1.47 -38.47
CA PHE A 133 -4.68 -1.82 -37.36
C PHE A 133 -5.45 -0.60 -36.83
N LEU A 134 -4.77 0.53 -36.63
CA LEU A 134 -5.39 1.78 -36.21
C LEU A 134 -6.33 2.34 -37.29
N MET A 135 -5.93 2.28 -38.58
CA MET A 135 -6.75 2.75 -39.70
C MET A 135 -8.01 1.90 -39.93
N CYS A 136 -7.98 0.61 -39.59
CA CYS A 136 -9.14 -0.29 -39.66
C CYS A 136 -10.11 -0.14 -38.48
N GLY A 137 -9.84 0.76 -37.52
CA GLY A 137 -10.66 0.96 -36.32
C GLY A 137 -10.37 -0.02 -35.19
N GLY A 138 -9.19 -0.68 -35.20
CA GLY A 138 -8.79 -1.64 -34.19
C GLY A 138 -8.71 -1.06 -32.77
N LEU A 139 -8.44 0.25 -32.63
CA LEU A 139 -8.45 0.93 -31.33
C LEU A 139 -9.83 0.81 -30.66
N ASN A 140 -10.92 1.13 -31.40
CA ASN A 140 -12.28 1.07 -30.88
C ASN A 140 -12.69 -0.36 -30.50
N LEU A 141 -12.22 -1.37 -31.25
CA LEU A 141 -12.50 -2.78 -30.95
C LEU A 141 -11.78 -3.26 -29.68
N ILE A 142 -10.51 -2.87 -29.50
CA ILE A 142 -9.77 -3.20 -28.27
C ILE A 142 -10.39 -2.50 -27.06
N THR A 143 -10.76 -1.24 -27.19
CA THR A 143 -11.38 -0.52 -26.08
C THR A 143 -12.78 -1.03 -25.77
N ALA A 144 -13.51 -1.48 -26.80
CA ALA A 144 -14.80 -2.14 -26.60
C ALA A 144 -14.67 -3.38 -25.71
N LEU A 145 -13.54 -4.09 -25.67
CA LEU A 145 -13.34 -5.22 -24.74
C LEU A 145 -13.37 -4.83 -23.26
N LEU A 146 -13.14 -3.55 -22.94
CA LEU A 146 -13.22 -3.01 -21.58
C LEU A 146 -14.62 -2.50 -21.22
N HIS A 147 -15.52 -2.39 -22.19
CA HIS A 147 -16.87 -1.85 -21.98
C HIS A 147 -17.72 -2.77 -21.08
N LYS A 148 -18.78 -2.18 -20.54
CA LYS A 148 -19.70 -2.77 -19.55
C LYS A 148 -20.26 -4.15 -19.98
N ASP A 149 -20.62 -4.32 -21.25
CA ASP A 149 -21.39 -5.47 -21.72
C ASP A 149 -20.54 -6.50 -22.49
N SER A 150 -19.21 -6.36 -22.46
CA SER A 150 -18.33 -7.09 -23.37
C SER A 150 -17.96 -8.49 -22.89
N LEU A 151 -17.89 -8.71 -21.58
CA LEU A 151 -17.62 -10.02 -20.98
C LEU A 151 -18.77 -10.43 -20.07
N PRO A 152 -19.36 -11.62 -20.26
CA PRO A 152 -20.38 -12.16 -19.36
C PRO A 152 -19.93 -12.21 -17.89
N GLN A 153 -20.85 -12.14 -16.93
CA GLN A 153 -20.49 -12.14 -15.49
C GLN A 153 -19.93 -13.50 -15.01
N ASP A 154 -20.32 -14.58 -15.67
CA ASP A 154 -19.93 -15.97 -15.41
C ASP A 154 -18.54 -16.34 -15.96
N VAL A 155 -17.85 -15.42 -16.66
CA VAL A 155 -16.47 -15.65 -17.11
C VAL A 155 -15.54 -15.81 -15.91
N ASP A 156 -14.72 -16.85 -15.97
CA ASP A 156 -13.64 -17.12 -15.02
C ASP A 156 -12.81 -15.87 -14.71
N TYR A 157 -12.54 -15.65 -13.43
CA TYR A 157 -11.92 -14.41 -12.95
C TYR A 157 -10.50 -14.24 -13.48
N GLU A 158 -9.71 -15.31 -13.59
CA GLU A 158 -8.35 -15.25 -14.11
C GLU A 158 -8.34 -14.97 -15.62
N ILE A 159 -9.27 -15.57 -16.38
CA ILE A 159 -9.42 -15.26 -17.80
C ILE A 159 -9.74 -13.76 -17.98
N ARG A 160 -10.67 -13.22 -17.19
CA ARG A 160 -11.03 -11.80 -17.22
C ARG A 160 -9.83 -10.90 -16.88
N GLN A 161 -9.09 -11.22 -15.82
CA GLN A 161 -7.86 -10.50 -15.45
C GLN A 161 -6.86 -10.47 -16.60
N ASN A 162 -6.60 -11.61 -17.22
CA ASN A 162 -5.63 -11.71 -18.31
C ASN A 162 -6.07 -10.92 -19.56
N ILE A 163 -7.35 -10.99 -19.94
CA ILE A 163 -7.88 -10.19 -21.07
C ILE A 163 -7.69 -8.70 -20.78
N TYR A 164 -8.15 -8.21 -19.63
CA TYR A 164 -8.03 -6.79 -19.28
C TYR A 164 -6.57 -6.33 -19.23
N LEU A 165 -5.69 -7.13 -18.65
CA LEU A 165 -4.27 -6.81 -18.58
C LEU A 165 -3.64 -6.67 -19.97
N ILE A 166 -3.85 -7.63 -20.87
CA ILE A 166 -3.27 -7.58 -22.21
C ILE A 166 -3.87 -6.43 -23.02
N VAL A 167 -5.19 -6.21 -22.92
CA VAL A 167 -5.87 -5.09 -23.56
C VAL A 167 -5.27 -3.75 -23.11
N LEU A 168 -5.12 -3.53 -21.80
CA LEU A 168 -4.52 -2.30 -21.26
C LEU A 168 -3.06 -2.14 -21.68
N GLN A 169 -2.29 -3.24 -21.77
CA GLN A 169 -0.91 -3.20 -22.27
C GLN A 169 -0.85 -2.80 -23.75
N ILE A 170 -1.72 -3.36 -24.60
CA ILE A 170 -1.80 -2.98 -26.02
C ILE A 170 -2.17 -1.49 -26.13
N LEU A 171 -3.19 -1.03 -25.40
CA LEU A 171 -3.60 0.38 -25.41
C LEU A 171 -2.48 1.31 -24.97
N LYS A 172 -1.77 0.95 -23.89
CA LYS A 172 -0.63 1.73 -23.39
C LYS A 172 0.52 1.77 -24.38
N PHE A 173 0.83 0.66 -25.06
CA PHE A 173 1.85 0.65 -26.09
C PHE A 173 1.45 1.52 -27.29
N LEU A 174 0.22 1.34 -27.79
CA LEU A 174 -0.28 2.09 -28.95
C LEU A 174 -0.33 3.59 -28.68
N LEU A 175 -0.73 4.03 -27.48
CA LEU A 175 -0.94 5.45 -27.15
C LEU A 175 0.28 6.14 -26.55
N CYS A 176 1.07 5.43 -25.74
CA CYS A 176 2.19 6.02 -24.99
C CYS A 176 3.56 5.58 -25.52
N GLY A 177 3.64 4.61 -26.44
CA GLY A 177 4.90 4.13 -27.02
C GLY A 177 5.83 3.42 -26.03
N SER A 178 5.34 3.06 -24.85
CA SER A 178 6.13 2.44 -23.78
C SER A 178 5.83 0.95 -23.66
N ILE A 179 6.86 0.11 -23.66
CA ILE A 179 6.75 -1.31 -23.32
C ILE A 179 6.72 -1.43 -21.77
N PRO A 180 5.76 -2.14 -21.16
CA PRO A 180 5.72 -2.31 -19.71
C PRO A 180 7.00 -3.00 -19.20
N LYS A 181 7.62 -2.46 -18.15
CA LYS A 181 8.63 -3.20 -17.38
C LYS A 181 7.90 -4.27 -16.55
N GLY A 182 8.14 -5.55 -16.82
CA GLY A 182 7.55 -6.65 -16.05
C GLY A 182 8.00 -6.62 -14.59
N GLN A 183 7.05 -6.77 -13.67
CA GLN A 183 7.29 -6.94 -12.24
C GLN A 183 6.93 -8.38 -11.86
N GLU A 184 7.80 -9.04 -11.10
CA GLU A 184 7.82 -10.48 -10.84
C GLU A 184 6.51 -10.98 -10.19
N LEU A 185 5.88 -12.01 -10.78
CA LEU A 185 4.90 -12.86 -10.10
C LEU A 185 5.65 -13.88 -9.21
N PRO A 186 5.19 -14.18 -7.98
CA PRO A 186 5.85 -15.14 -7.10
C PRO A 186 5.68 -16.57 -7.66
N MET A 187 6.74 -17.11 -8.26
CA MET A 187 6.77 -18.48 -8.79
C MET A 187 7.12 -19.49 -7.69
N THR A 188 6.19 -20.36 -7.33
CA THR A 188 6.47 -21.64 -6.66
C THR A 188 7.20 -22.58 -7.63
N GLY A 189 8.28 -23.20 -7.14
CA GLY A 189 9.30 -23.85 -7.97
C GLY A 189 8.84 -25.05 -8.80
N HIS A 190 9.22 -25.03 -10.08
CA HIS A 190 9.86 -26.13 -10.82
C HIS A 190 10.32 -25.60 -12.19
N GLN A 191 11.60 -25.78 -12.53
CA GLN A 191 12.12 -25.43 -13.86
C GLN A 191 11.71 -26.47 -14.92
N PRO A 192 11.30 -26.04 -16.14
CA PRO A 192 11.28 -26.91 -17.31
C PRO A 192 12.36 -26.56 -18.36
N VAL A 193 12.75 -27.61 -19.09
CA VAL A 193 13.80 -27.75 -20.13
C VAL A 193 13.41 -27.06 -21.47
N PRO A 194 14.35 -26.62 -22.34
CA PRO A 194 14.04 -25.75 -23.50
C PRO A 194 13.51 -26.50 -24.74
N GLY A 195 12.46 -25.95 -25.37
CA GLY A 195 11.93 -26.35 -26.68
C GLY A 195 11.66 -25.14 -27.61
N PRO A 196 11.40 -25.33 -28.92
CA PRO A 196 11.45 -24.25 -29.90
C PRO A 196 10.12 -23.51 -30.13
N ALA A 197 10.24 -22.20 -30.39
CA ALA A 197 9.27 -21.20 -30.85
C ALA A 197 8.41 -20.44 -29.80
N LYS A 198 8.85 -19.18 -29.59
CA LYS A 198 8.15 -17.97 -29.11
C LYS A 198 7.57 -17.99 -27.68
N ARG A 199 8.46 -17.70 -26.73
CA ARG A 199 8.12 -17.20 -25.39
C ARG A 199 7.15 -16.01 -25.49
N SER A 200 6.08 -16.04 -24.70
CA SER A 200 5.21 -14.88 -24.48
C SER A 200 6.06 -13.68 -24.04
N ALA A 201 5.70 -12.48 -24.51
CA ALA A 201 6.30 -11.22 -24.06
C ALA A 201 6.17 -11.01 -22.53
N LEU A 202 5.35 -11.82 -21.86
CA LEU A 202 5.14 -11.83 -20.42
C LEU A 202 6.35 -12.38 -19.62
N GLU A 203 7.23 -13.20 -20.21
CA GLU A 203 8.29 -13.93 -19.46
C GLU A 203 9.74 -13.46 -19.74
N SER A 204 10.01 -12.62 -20.75
CA SER A 204 11.38 -12.35 -21.21
C SER A 204 12.03 -11.04 -20.72
N SER A 205 11.48 -10.37 -19.70
CA SER A 205 12.03 -9.08 -19.20
C SER A 205 13.26 -9.20 -18.27
N THR A 206 13.97 -10.32 -18.26
CA THR A 206 15.09 -10.60 -17.32
C THR A 206 16.47 -10.15 -17.79
N GLN A 207 16.60 -9.37 -18.87
CA GLN A 207 17.90 -8.83 -19.31
C GLN A 207 18.06 -7.35 -18.96
N THR A 208 18.97 -7.09 -18.02
CA THR A 208 19.46 -5.76 -17.65
C THR A 208 20.33 -5.17 -18.76
N SER A 209 19.71 -4.52 -19.74
CA SER A 209 20.40 -3.56 -20.61
C SER A 209 19.50 -2.36 -20.91
N PRO A 210 20.06 -1.14 -21.00
CA PRO A 210 19.27 0.05 -21.31
C PRO A 210 18.67 -0.07 -22.72
N PRO A 211 17.43 0.43 -22.96
CA PRO A 211 16.84 0.37 -24.29
C PRO A 211 17.67 1.21 -25.27
N PRO A 212 17.85 0.75 -26.52
CA PRO A 212 18.54 1.54 -27.53
C PRO A 212 17.73 2.81 -27.82
N GLN A 213 18.38 3.96 -27.69
CA GLN A 213 17.84 5.24 -28.13
C GLN A 213 17.85 5.29 -29.66
N GLY A 214 16.69 5.60 -30.24
CA GLY A 214 16.57 6.03 -31.63
C GLY A 214 15.84 5.03 -32.52
N HIS A 215 14.53 5.22 -32.67
CA HIS A 215 13.78 5.31 -33.93
C HIS A 215 12.33 5.68 -33.54
N SER A 216 11.86 6.86 -33.98
CA SER A 216 10.53 7.36 -33.66
C SER A 216 9.48 6.51 -34.37
N SER A 217 8.90 5.53 -33.67
CA SER A 217 7.70 4.88 -34.14
C SER A 217 6.60 5.93 -34.32
N LEU A 218 6.01 6.03 -35.52
CA LEU A 218 4.88 6.91 -35.81
C LEU A 218 3.58 6.43 -35.15
N THR A 219 3.57 5.21 -34.59
CA THR A 219 2.37 4.57 -34.02
C THR A 219 1.68 5.40 -32.92
N PRO A 220 2.39 5.95 -31.90
CA PRO A 220 1.74 6.80 -30.89
C PRO A 220 1.20 8.11 -31.47
N ILE A 221 1.83 8.64 -32.50
CA ILE A 221 1.36 9.85 -33.19
C ILE A 221 0.06 9.57 -33.94
N ILE A 222 -0.03 8.42 -34.61
CA ILE A 222 -1.22 8.00 -35.34
C ILE A 222 -2.34 7.64 -34.37
N ALA A 223 -2.05 6.90 -33.29
CA ALA A 223 -3.04 6.56 -32.27
C ALA A 223 -3.60 7.81 -31.57
N ASN A 224 -2.75 8.79 -31.24
CA ASN A 224 -3.20 10.07 -30.69
C ASN A 224 -4.08 10.84 -31.68
N ARG A 225 -3.79 10.80 -32.99
CA ARG A 225 -4.68 11.40 -34.00
C ARG A 225 -6.05 10.71 -34.05
N VAL A 226 -6.08 9.38 -33.90
CA VAL A 226 -7.34 8.62 -33.84
C VAL A 226 -8.15 9.03 -32.60
N VAL A 227 -7.52 9.14 -31.43
CA VAL A 227 -8.19 9.59 -30.20
C VAL A 227 -8.70 11.03 -30.30
N LEU A 228 -7.93 11.92 -30.95
CA LEU A 228 -8.38 13.29 -31.23
C LEU A 228 -9.58 13.33 -32.19
N GLY A 229 -9.75 12.29 -33.02
CA GLY A 229 -10.85 12.15 -33.96
C GLY A 229 -12.13 11.55 -33.38
N PHE A 230 -12.14 11.10 -32.12
CA PHE A 230 -13.34 10.57 -31.47
C PHE A 230 -14.44 11.64 -31.38
N SER A 231 -15.70 11.22 -31.50
CA SER A 231 -16.84 12.03 -31.10
C SER A 231 -16.82 12.29 -29.59
N GLU A 232 -17.57 13.30 -29.12
CA GLU A 232 -17.67 13.57 -27.68
C GLU A 232 -18.30 12.39 -26.92
N GLU A 233 -19.26 11.69 -27.53
CA GLU A 233 -19.90 10.51 -26.96
C GLU A 233 -18.91 9.34 -26.81
N GLU A 234 -18.14 9.03 -27.86
CA GLU A 234 -17.12 7.98 -27.82
C GLU A 234 -16.02 8.28 -26.79
N TRP A 235 -15.61 9.54 -26.67
CA TRP A 235 -14.64 9.96 -25.67
C TRP A 235 -15.20 9.83 -24.24
N SER A 236 -16.45 10.24 -24.01
CA SER A 236 -17.11 10.14 -22.71
C SER A 236 -17.27 8.69 -22.26
N GLU A 237 -17.68 7.79 -23.17
CA GLU A 237 -17.80 6.36 -22.90
C GLU A 237 -16.43 5.74 -22.57
N MET A 238 -15.38 6.12 -23.30
CA MET A 238 -14.00 5.67 -23.05
C MET A 238 -13.52 6.03 -21.65
N VAL A 239 -13.68 7.30 -21.28
CA VAL A 239 -13.27 7.83 -19.97
C VAL A 239 -14.08 7.17 -18.86
N SER A 240 -15.39 6.97 -19.05
CA SER A 240 -16.24 6.24 -18.11
C SER A 240 -15.80 4.78 -17.96
N CYS A 241 -15.50 4.10 -19.06
CA CYS A 241 -15.03 2.72 -19.08
C CYS A 241 -13.69 2.55 -18.34
N LEU A 242 -12.68 3.36 -18.67
CA LEU A 242 -11.38 3.32 -18.01
C LEU A 242 -11.49 3.62 -16.51
N MET A 243 -12.34 4.58 -16.12
CA MET A 243 -12.65 4.84 -14.72
C MET A 243 -13.25 3.62 -14.02
N ARG A 244 -14.25 2.96 -14.63
CA ARG A 244 -14.89 1.76 -14.05
C ARG A 244 -13.93 0.58 -13.92
N VAL A 245 -13.10 0.31 -14.93
CA VAL A 245 -12.08 -0.75 -14.88
C VAL A 245 -11.04 -0.44 -13.80
N SER A 246 -10.60 0.82 -13.72
CA SER A 246 -9.69 1.28 -12.67
C SER A 246 -10.28 1.09 -11.27
N TRP A 247 -11.54 1.50 -11.07
CA TRP A 247 -12.24 1.38 -9.80
C TRP A 247 -12.50 -0.07 -9.41
N ALA A 248 -12.97 -0.90 -10.34
CA ALA A 248 -13.20 -2.32 -10.10
C ALA A 248 -11.92 -3.10 -9.81
N GLY A 249 -10.81 -2.75 -10.46
CA GLY A 249 -9.49 -3.32 -10.16
C GLY A 249 -9.01 -2.89 -8.77
N ALA A 250 -9.19 -1.62 -8.42
CA ALA A 250 -8.86 -1.11 -7.08
C ALA A 250 -9.71 -1.76 -5.98
N ALA A 251 -10.94 -2.17 -6.31
CA ALA A 251 -11.80 -2.94 -5.44
C ALA A 251 -11.48 -4.45 -5.43
N GLY A 252 -10.66 -4.96 -6.35
CA GLY A 252 -10.43 -6.41 -6.51
C GLY A 252 -11.67 -7.19 -6.96
N ARG A 253 -12.53 -6.55 -7.78
CA ARG A 253 -13.80 -7.09 -8.27
C ARG A 253 -14.02 -6.69 -9.73
N LEU A 254 -13.20 -7.22 -10.63
CA LEU A 254 -13.23 -6.90 -12.07
C LEU A 254 -14.52 -7.29 -12.83
N TYR A 255 -15.49 -7.91 -12.16
CA TYR A 255 -16.84 -8.12 -12.72
C TYR A 255 -17.77 -6.91 -12.57
N LEU A 256 -17.42 -5.95 -11.70
CA LEU A 256 -18.19 -4.73 -11.44
C LEU A 256 -18.16 -3.65 -12.54
N PRO A 257 -17.20 -3.57 -13.49
CA PRO A 257 -17.30 -2.62 -14.61
C PRO A 257 -18.59 -2.77 -15.42
N SER A 258 -19.16 -4.00 -15.40
CA SER A 258 -20.44 -4.37 -16.02
C SER A 258 -21.69 -3.90 -15.25
N ALA A 259 -21.53 -3.28 -14.08
CA ALA A 259 -22.64 -2.89 -13.22
C ALA A 259 -23.26 -1.53 -13.58
N ILE A 260 -24.53 -1.31 -13.17
CA ILE A 260 -25.21 0.00 -13.26
C ILE A 260 -24.67 0.89 -12.13
N LEU A 261 -24.20 2.10 -12.45
CA LEU A 261 -23.82 3.11 -11.45
C LEU A 261 -25.09 3.70 -10.81
N THR A 262 -25.16 3.73 -9.48
CA THR A 262 -26.28 4.35 -8.73
C THR A 262 -25.79 5.53 -7.89
N VAL A 263 -26.55 6.63 -7.89
CA VAL A 263 -26.32 7.76 -7.00
C VAL A 263 -26.77 7.35 -5.59
N HIS A 264 -25.83 7.04 -4.72
CA HIS A 264 -26.08 6.92 -3.28
C HIS A 264 -25.31 8.02 -2.55
N ASP A 265 -25.95 8.68 -1.58
CA ASP A 265 -25.27 9.55 -0.63
C ASP A 265 -24.30 8.69 0.19
N ALA A 266 -23.03 8.72 -0.19
CA ALA A 266 -21.99 7.89 0.38
C ALA A 266 -21.59 8.37 1.79
N ALA A 267 -22.21 7.81 2.82
CA ALA A 267 -21.59 7.76 4.13
C ALA A 267 -20.60 6.60 4.14
N LEU A 268 -19.30 6.89 4.10
CA LEU A 268 -18.20 5.93 4.33
C LEU A 268 -18.23 5.43 5.78
N SER A 269 -19.23 4.61 6.09
CA SER A 269 -19.42 3.99 7.40
C SER A 269 -18.91 2.54 7.31
N PRO A 270 -18.04 2.09 8.23
CA PRO A 270 -17.57 0.71 8.25
C PRO A 270 -18.74 -0.25 8.57
N PRO A 271 -18.72 -1.50 8.07
CA PRO A 271 -19.73 -2.50 8.41
C PRO A 271 -19.63 -2.86 9.90
N GLU A 272 -20.74 -2.75 10.63
CA GLU A 272 -20.85 -3.21 12.02
C GLU A 272 -20.63 -4.73 12.10
N ASN A 273 -19.43 -5.14 12.48
CA ASN A 273 -19.13 -6.51 12.90
C ASN A 273 -18.14 -6.50 14.07
N SER A 274 -18.63 -6.20 15.28
CA SER A 274 -18.04 -6.77 16.50
C SER A 274 -19.08 -6.91 17.61
N LYS A 275 -19.05 -8.10 18.23
CA LYS A 275 -19.99 -8.65 19.20
C LYS A 275 -20.14 -7.73 20.42
N SER A 276 -21.33 -7.15 20.64
CA SER A 276 -21.70 -6.64 21.95
C SER A 276 -22.35 -7.75 22.79
N SER A 277 -21.84 -7.90 24.01
CA SER A 277 -22.35 -8.80 25.01
C SER A 277 -23.70 -8.29 25.56
N ARG A 278 -24.71 -9.17 25.55
CA ARG A 278 -25.84 -9.29 26.49
C ARG A 278 -26.56 -7.98 26.89
N GLN A 279 -27.79 -7.80 26.40
CA GLN A 279 -29.03 -7.90 27.19
C GLN A 279 -30.28 -7.85 26.28
N SER A 280 -31.30 -8.59 26.71
CA SER A 280 -32.64 -8.87 26.15
C SER A 280 -33.37 -7.65 25.55
N SER A 281 -34.24 -7.72 24.54
CA SER A 281 -35.52 -8.46 24.49
C SER A 281 -36.18 -8.36 23.09
N THR A 282 -36.77 -9.47 22.64
CA THR A 282 -37.99 -9.60 21.80
C THR A 282 -38.26 -8.61 20.65
N GLY A 283 -38.18 -9.10 19.40
CA GLY A 283 -38.81 -8.46 18.25
C GLY A 283 -38.24 -8.95 16.92
N SER A 284 -38.88 -9.95 16.33
CA SER A 284 -38.59 -10.44 14.98
C SER A 284 -38.87 -9.39 13.91
N ALA A 285 -37.89 -9.11 13.05
CA ALA A 285 -38.10 -8.65 11.68
C ALA A 285 -36.95 -9.15 10.80
N HIS A 286 -37.28 -10.07 9.89
CA HIS A 286 -36.47 -10.36 8.73
C HIS A 286 -36.38 -9.11 7.84
N SER A 287 -35.18 -8.70 7.44
CA SER A 287 -34.99 -7.95 6.20
C SER A 287 -33.64 -8.28 5.57
N SER A 288 -33.76 -8.95 4.43
CA SER A 288 -32.80 -9.20 3.34
C SER A 288 -31.62 -8.22 3.26
N SER A 289 -30.40 -8.77 3.30
CA SER A 289 -29.14 -8.05 3.07
C SER A 289 -28.42 -8.51 1.81
N SER A 290 -29.15 -8.88 0.74
CA SER A 290 -28.57 -9.51 -0.46
C SER A 290 -28.63 -8.70 -1.75
N GLU A 291 -28.98 -7.40 -1.73
CA GLU A 291 -29.13 -6.61 -2.97
C GLU A 291 -27.94 -5.68 -3.31
N SER A 292 -26.89 -5.59 -2.50
CA SER A 292 -25.80 -4.61 -2.70
C SER A 292 -24.51 -5.16 -3.33
N GLU A 293 -24.47 -6.39 -3.85
CA GLU A 293 -23.21 -7.00 -4.33
C GLU A 293 -22.87 -6.73 -5.80
N THR A 294 -23.77 -6.12 -6.57
CA THR A 294 -23.65 -6.04 -8.03
C THR A 294 -23.46 -4.63 -8.59
N VAL A 295 -23.07 -3.64 -7.77
CA VAL A 295 -23.01 -2.21 -8.18
C VAL A 295 -21.70 -1.54 -7.76
N LEU A 296 -21.11 -0.74 -8.67
CA LEU A 296 -20.08 0.24 -8.32
C LEU A 296 -20.72 1.41 -7.58
N HIS A 297 -20.38 1.59 -6.31
CA HIS A 297 -20.84 2.67 -5.45
C HIS A 297 -19.71 3.18 -4.55
N GLY A 298 -19.89 4.36 -3.92
CA GLY A 298 -18.96 4.83 -2.89
C GLY A 298 -18.88 3.83 -1.73
N GLY A 299 -17.68 3.45 -1.30
CA GLY A 299 -17.43 2.45 -0.26
C GLY A 299 -17.01 1.05 -0.74
N VAL A 300 -17.05 0.75 -2.04
CA VAL A 300 -16.75 -0.61 -2.55
C VAL A 300 -15.31 -1.04 -2.28
N CYS A 301 -14.31 -0.17 -2.41
CA CYS A 301 -12.91 -0.53 -2.12
C CYS A 301 -12.68 -0.71 -0.61
N VAL A 302 -13.44 0.02 0.22
CA VAL A 302 -13.31 -0.07 1.68
C VAL A 302 -13.71 -1.44 2.20
N GLN A 303 -14.65 -2.11 1.55
CA GLN A 303 -15.13 -3.46 1.92
C GLN A 303 -14.07 -4.55 1.75
N GLN A 304 -13.06 -4.35 0.88
CA GLN A 304 -12.08 -5.39 0.54
C GLN A 304 -10.76 -5.19 1.30
N ALA A 305 -10.34 -6.15 2.12
CA ALA A 305 -9.13 -6.00 2.95
C ALA A 305 -7.84 -6.00 2.12
N THR A 306 -7.77 -6.84 1.08
CA THR A 306 -6.58 -7.03 0.24
C THR A 306 -6.96 -7.11 -1.23
N VAL A 307 -6.12 -6.54 -2.10
CA VAL A 307 -6.28 -6.56 -3.55
C VAL A 307 -5.14 -7.39 -4.14
N SER A 308 -5.43 -8.22 -5.14
CA SER A 308 -4.40 -9.03 -5.79
C SER A 308 -3.38 -8.14 -6.52
N PRO A 309 -2.12 -8.58 -6.69
CA PRO A 309 -1.12 -7.80 -7.44
C PRO A 309 -1.55 -7.59 -8.91
N THR A 310 -2.21 -8.58 -9.51
CA THR A 310 -2.76 -8.48 -10.87
C THR A 310 -3.86 -7.43 -10.97
N ASP A 311 -4.80 -7.40 -10.01
CA ASP A 311 -5.86 -6.38 -9.98
C ASP A 311 -5.30 -4.98 -9.73
N SER A 312 -4.29 -4.87 -8.86
CA SER A 312 -3.56 -3.62 -8.60
C SER A 312 -2.88 -3.09 -9.86
N LEU A 313 -2.29 -3.99 -10.66
CA LEU A 313 -1.66 -3.65 -11.93
C LEU A 313 -2.70 -3.18 -12.97
N ILE A 314 -3.82 -3.90 -13.09
CA ILE A 314 -4.93 -3.53 -13.98
C ILE A 314 -5.48 -2.14 -13.59
N ALA A 315 -5.74 -1.92 -12.30
CA ALA A 315 -6.23 -0.65 -11.78
C ALA A 315 -5.28 0.51 -12.09
N SER A 316 -3.99 0.30 -11.88
CA SER A 316 -2.92 1.26 -12.12
C SER A 316 -2.77 1.60 -13.60
N GLN A 317 -2.81 0.59 -14.49
CA GLN A 317 -2.71 0.81 -15.94
C GLN A 317 -3.95 1.51 -16.49
N ALA A 318 -5.14 1.11 -16.06
CA ALA A 318 -6.38 1.78 -16.43
C ALA A 318 -6.40 3.24 -15.98
N LEU A 319 -5.90 3.55 -14.78
CA LEU A 319 -5.81 4.93 -14.27
C LEU A 319 -4.83 5.79 -15.07
N GLN A 320 -3.66 5.22 -15.42
CA GLN A 320 -2.68 5.91 -16.27
C GLN A 320 -3.25 6.23 -17.65
N LEU A 321 -3.97 5.28 -18.25
CA LEU A 321 -4.65 5.48 -19.52
C LEU A 321 -5.76 6.53 -19.41
N LEU A 322 -6.64 6.43 -18.39
CA LEU A 322 -7.68 7.42 -18.12
C LEU A 322 -7.11 8.84 -18.13
N ILE A 323 -6.02 9.05 -17.40
CA ILE A 323 -5.40 10.36 -17.23
C ILE A 323 -4.69 10.80 -18.53
N ALA A 324 -4.12 9.87 -19.30
CA ALA A 324 -3.63 10.17 -20.64
C ALA A 324 -4.75 10.62 -21.60
N PHE A 325 -5.93 9.97 -21.56
CA PHE A 325 -7.09 10.36 -22.37
C PHE A 325 -7.62 11.75 -22.01
N LEU A 326 -7.67 12.09 -20.71
CA LEU A 326 -8.00 13.45 -20.26
C LEU A 326 -6.98 14.48 -20.77
N LYS A 327 -5.69 14.11 -20.79
CA LYS A 327 -4.61 14.96 -21.29
C LYS A 327 -4.64 15.18 -22.81
N PHE A 328 -5.12 14.22 -23.59
CA PHE A 328 -5.20 14.34 -25.04
C PHE A 328 -6.28 15.32 -25.50
N ARG A 329 -7.38 15.47 -24.74
CA ARG A 329 -8.45 16.43 -25.03
C ARG A 329 -8.82 17.29 -23.81
N PRO A 330 -7.96 18.23 -23.40
CA PRO A 330 -8.21 19.08 -22.23
C PRO A 330 -9.53 19.86 -22.30
N GLN A 331 -9.99 20.19 -23.52
CA GLN A 331 -11.23 20.91 -23.76
C GLN A 331 -12.51 20.16 -23.35
N LEU A 332 -12.44 18.84 -23.15
CA LEU A 332 -13.58 18.01 -22.72
C LEU A 332 -13.50 17.63 -21.23
N ILE A 333 -12.49 18.08 -20.48
CA ILE A 333 -12.32 17.71 -19.07
C ILE A 333 -13.54 18.11 -18.23
N ASP A 334 -14.25 19.19 -18.58
CA ASP A 334 -15.47 19.60 -17.87
C ASP A 334 -16.57 18.53 -17.91
N GLN A 335 -16.63 17.72 -18.97
CA GLN A 335 -17.57 16.58 -19.05
C GLN A 335 -17.24 15.50 -18.03
N TRP A 336 -15.94 15.30 -17.73
CA TRP A 336 -15.50 14.36 -16.68
C TRP A 336 -15.94 14.83 -15.30
N TYR A 337 -15.98 16.13 -15.00
CA TYR A 337 -16.49 16.62 -13.70
C TYR A 337 -17.96 16.26 -13.46
N GLY A 338 -18.75 16.21 -14.54
CA GLY A 338 -20.18 15.92 -14.51
C GLY A 338 -20.51 14.42 -14.54
N MET A 339 -19.52 13.54 -14.73
CA MET A 339 -19.75 12.10 -14.75
C MET A 339 -20.17 11.57 -13.38
N ILE A 340 -21.08 10.59 -13.40
CA ILE A 340 -21.62 9.95 -12.21
C ILE A 340 -20.49 9.30 -11.41
N SER A 341 -20.46 9.56 -10.10
CA SER A 341 -19.54 8.96 -9.14
C SER A 341 -18.04 9.25 -9.33
N VAL A 342 -17.66 10.25 -10.14
CA VAL A 342 -16.23 10.66 -10.27
C VAL A 342 -15.65 11.10 -8.92
N LYS A 343 -16.45 11.81 -8.11
CA LYS A 343 -16.01 12.27 -6.78
C LYS A 343 -15.70 11.07 -5.88
N ASP A 344 -16.59 10.08 -5.86
CA ASP A 344 -16.42 8.86 -5.07
C ASP A 344 -15.22 8.05 -5.57
N PHE A 345 -15.07 7.91 -6.89
CA PHE A 345 -13.93 7.25 -7.51
C PHE A 345 -12.58 7.86 -7.05
N ILE A 346 -12.46 9.19 -7.09
CA ILE A 346 -11.24 9.89 -6.68
C ILE A 346 -10.91 9.60 -5.20
N ILE A 347 -11.91 9.62 -4.32
CA ILE A 347 -11.70 9.37 -2.88
C ILE A 347 -11.39 7.90 -2.62
N GLU A 348 -12.11 6.98 -3.25
CA GLU A 348 -11.91 5.53 -3.11
C GLU A 348 -10.53 5.11 -3.60
N ILE A 349 -10.05 5.64 -4.72
CA ILE A 349 -8.73 5.25 -5.25
C ILE A 349 -7.56 5.87 -4.47
N LEU A 350 -7.79 7.01 -3.78
CA LEU A 350 -6.79 7.68 -2.96
C LEU A 350 -6.72 7.20 -1.50
N VAL A 351 -7.81 6.69 -0.94
CA VAL A 351 -7.89 6.27 0.48
C VAL A 351 -8.54 4.90 0.65
N GLY A 352 -9.63 4.62 -0.06
CA GLY A 352 -10.42 3.39 0.15
C GLY A 352 -9.73 2.10 -0.35
N CYS A 353 -8.90 2.22 -1.38
CA CYS A 353 -8.17 1.11 -2.00
C CYS A 353 -7.17 0.49 -1.04
N GLY A 354 -7.22 -0.84 -0.88
CA GLY A 354 -6.29 -1.59 -0.04
C GLY A 354 -4.83 -1.57 -0.53
N SER A 355 -4.63 -1.41 -1.84
CA SER A 355 -3.30 -1.44 -2.47
C SER A 355 -2.59 -0.09 -2.41
N GLU A 356 -1.45 -0.02 -1.73
CA GLU A 356 -0.61 1.19 -1.68
C GLU A 356 -0.09 1.59 -3.05
N GLU A 357 0.26 0.61 -3.89
CA GLU A 357 0.75 0.85 -5.26
C GLU A 357 -0.28 1.61 -6.11
N VAL A 358 -1.55 1.22 -6.02
CA VAL A 358 -2.65 1.90 -6.73
C VAL A 358 -2.83 3.32 -6.20
N ARG A 359 -2.78 3.52 -4.87
CA ARG A 359 -2.89 4.86 -4.26
C ARG A 359 -1.74 5.77 -4.70
N GLU A 360 -0.51 5.25 -4.77
CA GLU A 360 0.66 5.99 -5.26
C GLU A 360 0.54 6.38 -6.73
N VAL A 361 0.11 5.43 -7.58
CA VAL A 361 -0.17 5.73 -8.99
C VAL A 361 -1.25 6.81 -9.10
N ALA A 362 -2.31 6.74 -8.29
CA ALA A 362 -3.36 7.76 -8.28
C ALA A 362 -2.84 9.15 -7.90
N TYR A 363 -2.06 9.25 -6.82
CA TYR A 363 -1.42 10.50 -6.43
C TYR A 363 -0.57 11.07 -7.57
N HIS A 364 0.29 10.26 -8.20
CA HIS A 364 1.13 10.69 -9.29
C HIS A 364 0.33 11.11 -10.53
N GLN A 365 -0.71 10.36 -10.90
CA GLN A 365 -1.52 10.68 -12.08
C GLN A 365 -2.35 11.96 -11.88
N PHE A 366 -3.01 12.13 -10.73
CA PHE A 366 -3.75 13.36 -10.46
C PHE A 366 -2.82 14.57 -10.35
N THR A 367 -1.65 14.42 -9.73
CA THR A 367 -0.61 15.45 -9.74
C THR A 367 -0.18 15.81 -11.16
N SER A 368 0.00 14.80 -12.02
CA SER A 368 0.38 14.99 -13.40
C SER A 368 -0.71 15.68 -14.23
N LEU A 369 -1.98 15.49 -13.86
CA LEU A 369 -3.13 16.16 -14.48
C LEU A 369 -3.22 17.63 -14.05
N ILE A 370 -2.92 17.95 -12.79
CA ILE A 370 -2.90 19.33 -12.27
C ILE A 370 -1.84 20.18 -12.97
N ASN A 371 -0.65 19.62 -13.23
CA ASN A 371 0.47 20.37 -13.83
C ASN A 371 0.35 20.60 -15.35
N MET A 372 -0.84 20.44 -15.94
CA MET A 372 -1.04 20.69 -17.37
C MET A 372 -1.12 22.18 -17.69
N THR A 373 -0.24 22.67 -18.57
CA THR A 373 -0.26 24.05 -19.09
C THR A 373 -1.44 24.26 -20.05
N THR A 374 -2.65 24.43 -19.52
CA THR A 374 -3.84 24.80 -20.31
C THR A 374 -4.72 25.79 -19.53
N PRO A 375 -5.51 26.65 -20.19
CA PRO A 375 -6.42 27.59 -19.51
C PRO A 375 -7.51 26.91 -18.64
N ALA A 376 -7.69 25.59 -18.75
CA ALA A 376 -8.56 24.77 -17.89
C ALA A 376 -7.91 24.36 -16.55
N GLU A 377 -6.64 24.75 -16.30
CA GLU A 377 -5.87 24.38 -15.11
C GLU A 377 -6.56 24.83 -13.80
N LEU A 378 -7.12 26.04 -13.79
CA LEU A 378 -7.78 26.59 -12.60
C LEU A 378 -9.11 25.87 -12.29
N SER A 379 -9.89 25.49 -13.31
CA SER A 379 -11.16 24.77 -13.10
C SER A 379 -10.93 23.37 -12.55
N LEU A 380 -9.90 22.68 -13.05
CA LEU A 380 -9.50 21.36 -12.57
C LEU A 380 -8.96 21.42 -11.13
N LYS A 381 -8.05 22.36 -10.85
CA LYS A 381 -7.51 22.56 -9.51
C LYS A 381 -8.64 22.85 -8.53
N LYS A 382 -9.61 23.69 -8.91
CA LYS A 382 -10.81 23.97 -8.13
C LYS A 382 -11.67 22.72 -7.90
N PHE A 383 -11.97 21.96 -8.95
CA PHE A 383 -12.74 20.72 -8.83
C PHE A 383 -12.11 19.72 -7.87
N LEU A 384 -10.83 19.37 -8.08
CA LEU A 384 -10.13 18.40 -7.23
C LEU A 384 -10.02 18.89 -5.78
N THR A 385 -9.69 20.18 -5.57
CA THR A 385 -9.64 20.77 -4.23
C THR A 385 -11.00 20.64 -3.53
N GLN A 386 -12.09 20.98 -4.22
CA GLN A 386 -13.44 20.89 -3.66
C GLN A 386 -13.88 19.44 -3.38
N VAL A 387 -13.49 18.47 -4.22
CA VAL A 387 -13.75 17.04 -3.99
C VAL A 387 -13.05 16.57 -2.71
N LEU A 388 -11.76 16.90 -2.55
CA LEU A 388 -11.00 16.48 -1.37
C LEU A 388 -11.51 17.15 -0.09
N LEU A 389 -11.86 18.44 -0.14
CA LEU A 389 -12.34 19.19 1.04
C LEU A 389 -13.75 18.77 1.48
N LYS A 390 -14.64 18.43 0.54
CA LYS A 390 -16.03 18.05 0.83
C LYS A 390 -16.21 16.55 1.09
N ALA A 391 -15.15 15.75 0.99
CA ALA A 391 -15.21 14.32 1.25
C ALA A 391 -15.53 14.04 2.73
N HIS A 392 -16.58 13.25 2.99
CA HIS A 392 -16.96 12.83 4.35
C HIS A 392 -16.07 11.67 4.83
N LEU A 393 -14.84 12.01 5.23
CA LEU A 393 -13.86 11.05 5.75
C LEU A 393 -13.66 11.25 7.27
N PRO A 394 -13.57 10.19 8.07
CA PRO A 394 -13.38 10.29 9.53
C PRO A 394 -11.91 10.54 9.91
N LEU A 395 -11.17 11.32 9.11
CA LEU A 395 -9.76 11.64 9.35
C LEU A 395 -9.60 12.73 10.43
N TRP A 396 -10.57 13.64 10.57
CA TRP A 396 -10.53 14.73 11.56
C TRP A 396 -11.07 14.35 12.95
N VAL A 397 -11.09 13.06 13.30
CA VAL A 397 -11.52 12.57 14.61
C VAL A 397 -10.34 12.53 15.60
N SER A 398 -10.31 13.47 16.54
CA SER A 398 -9.19 13.65 17.48
C SER A 398 -9.16 12.65 18.66
N SER A 399 -10.30 11.99 18.97
CA SER A 399 -10.42 11.04 20.08
C SER A 399 -10.13 9.59 19.68
N THR A 400 -9.33 8.88 20.47
CA THR A 400 -8.99 7.46 20.21
C THR A 400 -10.21 6.53 20.21
N SER A 401 -11.21 6.78 21.06
CA SER A 401 -12.38 5.91 21.21
C SER A 401 -13.26 5.84 19.97
N ALA A 402 -13.34 6.93 19.18
CA ALA A 402 -14.15 6.99 17.97
C ALA A 402 -13.40 6.49 16.71
N ARG A 403 -12.07 6.39 16.73
CA ARG A 403 -11.26 5.96 15.59
C ARG A 403 -11.26 4.45 15.33
N GLY A 404 -11.55 3.62 16.34
CA GLY A 404 -11.44 2.16 16.25
C GLY A 404 -12.27 1.50 15.14
N ALA A 405 -13.42 2.08 14.78
CA ALA A 405 -14.26 1.56 13.70
C ALA A 405 -13.66 1.81 12.29
N THR A 406 -12.80 2.81 12.13
CA THR A 406 -12.32 3.26 10.82
C THR A 406 -10.82 3.08 10.60
N LEU A 407 -10.21 2.16 11.36
CA LEU A 407 -8.77 1.95 11.42
C LEU A 407 -8.11 1.82 10.04
N LYS A 408 -8.78 1.14 9.09
CA LYS A 408 -8.31 0.94 7.73
C LYS A 408 -8.06 2.27 7.00
N LEU A 409 -9.04 3.16 6.94
CA LEU A 409 -8.90 4.44 6.23
C LEU A 409 -7.83 5.33 6.86
N LEU A 410 -7.70 5.30 8.19
CA LEU A 410 -6.69 6.05 8.92
C LEU A 410 -5.27 5.60 8.57
N SER A 411 -5.07 4.30 8.35
CA SER A 411 -3.77 3.75 7.92
C SER A 411 -3.47 3.97 6.43
N GLN A 412 -4.43 4.44 5.63
CA GLN A 412 -4.35 4.53 4.17
C GLN A 412 -4.42 5.97 3.63
N CYS A 413 -4.44 6.98 4.50
CA CYS A 413 -4.70 8.36 4.13
C CYS A 413 -3.48 9.13 3.57
N THR A 414 -2.30 8.52 3.49
CA THR A 414 -1.05 9.20 3.08
C THR A 414 -1.20 9.92 1.75
N GLN A 415 -1.62 9.22 0.69
CA GLN A 415 -1.71 9.79 -0.65
C GLN A 415 -2.79 10.86 -0.78
N TYR A 416 -3.88 10.73 -0.04
CA TYR A 416 -4.91 11.79 0.08
C TYR A 416 -4.34 13.06 0.69
N PHE A 417 -3.62 12.96 1.82
CA PHE A 417 -2.97 14.12 2.44
C PHE A 417 -1.86 14.70 1.55
N SER A 418 -1.10 13.88 0.83
CA SER A 418 -0.08 14.35 -0.11
C SER A 418 -0.69 15.15 -1.27
N LEU A 419 -1.77 14.67 -1.89
CA LEU A 419 -2.46 15.41 -2.95
C LEU A 419 -3.10 16.69 -2.42
N ARG A 420 -3.80 16.60 -1.28
CA ARG A 420 -4.44 17.75 -0.64
C ARG A 420 -3.43 18.82 -0.24
N SER A 421 -2.31 18.44 0.37
CA SER A 421 -1.23 19.35 0.75
C SER A 421 -0.62 20.03 -0.48
N LYS A 422 -0.43 19.29 -1.57
CA LYS A 422 0.10 19.85 -2.82
C LYS A 422 -0.85 20.84 -3.50
N LEU A 423 -2.15 20.59 -3.45
CA LEU A 423 -3.16 21.52 -3.98
C LEU A 423 -3.25 22.82 -3.15
N LEU A 424 -2.92 22.73 -1.86
CA LEU A 424 -3.01 23.81 -0.87
C LEU A 424 -1.66 24.45 -0.54
N SER A 425 -0.57 24.10 -1.24
CA SER A 425 0.74 24.72 -1.06
C SER A 425 0.92 25.93 -1.98
N ASP A 426 1.70 26.91 -1.51
CA ASP A 426 2.16 28.09 -2.27
C ASP A 426 1.03 28.89 -2.94
N LEU A 427 -0.15 28.97 -2.31
CA LEU A 427 -1.30 29.69 -2.86
C LEU A 427 -1.19 31.21 -2.63
N SER A 428 -1.34 31.97 -3.71
CA SER A 428 -1.51 33.43 -3.62
C SER A 428 -2.89 33.81 -3.08
N ARG A 429 -3.09 35.07 -2.67
CA ARG A 429 -4.42 35.54 -2.27
C ARG A 429 -5.48 35.38 -3.37
N GLN A 430 -5.10 35.59 -4.63
CA GLN A 430 -6.00 35.43 -5.78
C GLN A 430 -6.40 33.96 -5.98
N ASP A 431 -5.46 33.02 -5.80
CA ASP A 431 -5.76 31.59 -5.89
C ASP A 431 -6.70 31.14 -4.78
N GLN A 432 -6.52 31.66 -3.55
CA GLN A 432 -7.40 31.37 -2.42
C GLN A 432 -8.84 31.86 -2.69
N GLU A 433 -8.99 33.06 -3.23
CA GLU A 433 -10.30 33.59 -3.65
C GLU A 433 -10.94 32.74 -4.77
N ALA A 434 -10.17 32.35 -5.79
CA ALA A 434 -10.67 31.55 -6.90
C ALA A 434 -11.12 30.14 -6.47
N LEU A 435 -10.40 29.54 -5.52
CA LEU A 435 -10.70 28.22 -4.95
C LEU A 435 -11.79 28.25 -3.88
N GLU A 436 -12.21 29.44 -3.43
CA GLU A 436 -13.18 29.67 -2.34
C GLU A 436 -12.72 29.07 -1.01
N ILE A 437 -11.44 29.28 -0.65
CA ILE A 437 -10.84 28.74 0.57
C ILE A 437 -10.12 29.82 1.37
N SER A 438 -9.98 29.59 2.67
CA SER A 438 -9.18 30.42 3.57
C SER A 438 -8.07 29.58 4.20
N ALA A 439 -6.82 29.78 3.77
CA ALA A 439 -5.69 29.06 4.32
C ALA A 439 -5.50 29.31 5.82
N SER A 440 -5.82 30.53 6.31
CA SER A 440 -5.74 30.89 7.72
C SER A 440 -6.75 30.13 8.57
N GLN A 441 -8.02 30.06 8.16
CA GLN A 441 -9.04 29.30 8.90
C GLN A 441 -8.70 27.82 8.94
N MET A 442 -8.29 27.25 7.80
CA MET A 442 -7.91 25.85 7.73
C MET A 442 -6.71 25.54 8.63
N LEU A 443 -5.73 26.45 8.71
CA LEU A 443 -4.58 26.30 9.60
C LEU A 443 -5.00 26.33 11.07
N GLU A 444 -5.91 27.22 11.46
CA GLU A 444 -6.46 27.27 12.82
C GLU A 444 -7.20 25.97 13.18
N ASP A 445 -8.00 25.43 12.25
CA ASP A 445 -8.71 24.16 12.44
C ASP A 445 -7.75 22.98 12.65
N GLU A 446 -6.66 22.92 11.86
CA GLU A 446 -5.62 21.88 12.00
C GLU A 446 -4.84 22.00 13.32
N ILE A 447 -4.51 23.22 13.75
CA ILE A 447 -3.87 23.47 15.06
C ILE A 447 -4.82 23.08 16.21
N GLY A 448 -6.11 23.40 16.08
CA GLY A 448 -7.15 22.98 17.01
C GLY A 448 -7.28 21.46 17.10
N TRP A 449 -7.19 20.77 15.97
CA TRP A 449 -7.18 19.31 15.92
C TRP A 449 -5.93 18.72 16.61
N LEU A 450 -4.74 19.22 16.31
CA LEU A 450 -3.49 18.78 16.97
C LEU A 450 -3.52 19.01 18.48
N THR A 451 -4.06 20.13 18.94
CA THR A 451 -4.14 20.42 20.38
C THR A 451 -5.03 19.40 21.09
N ASN A 452 -6.11 18.97 20.45
CA ASN A 452 -7.07 18.01 21.00
C ASN A 452 -6.75 16.54 20.67
N PHE A 453 -5.71 16.26 19.87
CA PHE A 453 -5.39 14.90 19.44
C PHE A 453 -4.92 14.05 20.62
N THR A 454 -5.60 12.92 20.80
CA THR A 454 -5.24 11.87 21.77
C THR A 454 -4.66 10.67 21.04
N ALA A 455 -3.45 10.24 21.39
CA ALA A 455 -2.80 9.09 20.78
C ALA A 455 -3.21 7.79 21.46
N THR A 456 -3.33 6.71 20.70
CA THR A 456 -3.57 5.36 21.23
C THR A 456 -2.41 4.94 22.12
N ARG A 457 -2.73 4.55 23.35
CA ARG A 457 -1.75 4.10 24.35
C ARG A 457 -1.62 2.58 24.27
N GLU A 458 -0.39 2.12 24.09
CA GLU A 458 -0.05 0.71 24.16
C GLU A 458 0.00 0.29 25.63
N VAL A 459 -1.02 -0.44 26.09
CA VAL A 459 -0.95 -1.14 27.37
C VAL A 459 -0.16 -2.42 27.12
N ILE A 460 1.08 -2.48 27.61
CA ILE A 460 2.05 -3.58 27.39
C ILE A 460 1.49 -4.97 27.77
N ARG A 461 0.37 -5.03 28.49
CA ARG A 461 -0.33 -6.29 28.85
C ARG A 461 -0.91 -7.03 27.66
N GLU A 462 -1.10 -6.36 26.53
CA GLU A 462 -1.76 -6.97 25.39
C GLU A 462 -0.75 -7.59 24.42
N ARG A 463 -0.98 -8.84 24.03
CA ARG A 463 -0.18 -9.54 23.01
C ARG A 463 -0.17 -8.72 21.71
N PRO A 464 0.87 -8.81 20.87
CA PRO A 464 0.92 -8.13 19.56
C PRO A 464 -0.31 -8.37 18.64
N GLU A 465 -1.10 -9.40 18.92
CA GLU A 465 -2.40 -9.69 18.28
C GLU A 465 -3.54 -8.74 18.69
N SER A 466 -3.35 -7.82 19.64
CA SER A 466 -4.43 -7.05 20.26
C SER A 466 -4.94 -5.84 19.48
N GLY A 467 -4.52 -5.64 18.24
CA GLY A 467 -4.96 -4.53 17.39
C GLY A 467 -4.44 -3.15 17.81
N VAL A 468 -3.91 -2.98 19.03
CA VAL A 468 -3.37 -1.71 19.55
C VAL A 468 -2.15 -1.25 18.76
N SER A 469 -1.27 -2.17 18.35
CA SER A 469 -0.13 -1.85 17.48
C SER A 469 -0.60 -1.30 16.12
N ALA A 470 -1.64 -1.89 15.53
CA ALA A 470 -2.23 -1.41 14.28
C ALA A 470 -2.89 -0.03 14.45
N MET A 471 -3.57 0.21 15.59
CA MET A 471 -4.13 1.53 15.93
C MET A 471 -3.05 2.61 16.08
N ARG A 472 -1.94 2.28 16.74
CA ARG A 472 -0.81 3.19 16.88
C ARG A 472 -0.11 3.46 15.55
N HIS A 473 0.01 2.45 14.70
CA HIS A 473 0.50 2.64 13.33
C HIS A 473 -0.40 3.62 12.56
N ALA A 474 -1.71 3.42 12.58
CA ALA A 474 -2.66 4.31 11.94
C ALA A 474 -2.63 5.74 12.51
N ASP A 475 -2.51 5.90 13.84
CA ASP A 475 -2.34 7.23 14.46
C ASP A 475 -1.08 7.94 13.93
N ASN A 476 0.02 7.23 13.72
CA ASN A 476 1.24 7.81 13.16
C ASN A 476 1.08 8.23 11.70
N ILE A 477 0.41 7.42 10.87
CA ILE A 477 0.12 7.77 9.47
C ILE A 477 -0.81 9.00 9.41
N LEU A 478 -1.86 9.01 10.23
CA LEU A 478 -2.79 10.13 10.33
C LEU A 478 -2.07 11.42 10.76
N LEU A 479 -1.28 11.36 11.84
CA LEU A 479 -0.48 12.49 12.31
C LEU A 479 0.47 13.01 11.23
N ALA A 480 1.14 12.13 10.49
CA ALA A 480 2.02 12.54 9.41
C ALA A 480 1.26 13.33 8.33
N GLY A 481 0.04 12.91 7.98
CA GLY A 481 -0.84 13.61 7.05
C GLY A 481 -1.23 15.01 7.51
N HIS A 482 -1.70 15.16 8.75
CA HIS A 482 -2.06 16.47 9.31
C HIS A 482 -0.85 17.42 9.43
N LEU A 483 0.30 16.92 9.89
CA LEU A 483 1.54 17.72 9.97
C LEU A 483 2.04 18.18 8.58
N MET A 484 1.85 17.35 7.56
CA MET A 484 2.14 17.71 6.17
C MET A 484 1.18 18.79 5.65
N LEU A 485 -0.11 18.68 5.97
CA LEU A 485 -1.12 19.67 5.59
C LEU A 485 -0.84 21.03 6.24
N ILE A 486 -0.49 21.05 7.53
CA ILE A 486 -0.08 22.28 8.22
C ILE A 486 1.14 22.90 7.54
N SER A 487 2.14 22.08 7.19
CA SER A 487 3.34 22.54 6.47
C SER A 487 2.98 23.20 5.14
N ALA A 488 2.03 22.63 4.40
CA ALA A 488 1.55 23.19 3.14
C ALA A 488 0.77 24.49 3.33
N LEU A 489 -0.18 24.54 4.27
CA LEU A 489 -0.96 25.75 4.55
C LEU A 489 -0.07 26.92 4.96
N MET A 490 1.00 26.66 5.72
CA MET A 490 1.98 27.67 6.11
C MET A 490 2.79 28.28 4.95
N SER A 491 2.83 27.62 3.79
CA SER A 491 3.50 28.17 2.59
C SER A 491 2.62 29.20 1.85
N CYS A 492 1.33 29.29 2.18
CA CYS A 492 0.40 30.22 1.53
C CYS A 492 0.66 31.68 1.92
N GLU A 493 0.31 32.58 1.00
CA GLU A 493 0.38 34.01 1.22
C GLU A 493 -0.63 34.47 2.30
N GLY A 494 -0.17 35.28 3.25
CA GLY A 494 -1.01 35.87 4.30
C GLY A 494 -0.95 35.16 5.66
N ILE A 495 -0.22 34.05 5.79
CA ILE A 495 -0.01 33.37 7.08
C ILE A 495 1.12 34.02 7.88
N ASN A 496 0.84 34.38 9.14
CA ASN A 496 1.89 34.84 10.06
C ASN A 496 2.62 33.64 10.68
N LYS A 497 3.85 33.40 10.21
CA LYS A 497 4.71 32.32 10.73
C LYS A 497 5.11 32.53 12.18
N GLU A 498 5.28 33.77 12.64
CA GLU A 498 5.74 34.04 14.01
C GLU A 498 4.67 33.65 15.04
N ASP A 499 3.42 34.07 14.82
CA ASP A 499 2.29 33.72 15.68
C ASP A 499 2.07 32.19 15.68
N THR A 500 2.07 31.58 14.50
CA THR A 500 1.91 30.13 14.34
C THR A 500 3.03 29.36 15.06
N GLY A 501 4.28 29.82 14.91
CA GLY A 501 5.46 29.20 15.52
C GLY A 501 5.50 29.31 17.03
N SER A 502 5.01 30.42 17.60
CA SER A 502 4.90 30.60 19.05
C SER A 502 4.04 29.51 19.73
N THR A 503 3.04 28.98 19.01
CA THR A 503 2.15 27.91 19.50
C THR A 503 2.67 26.52 19.13
N LEU A 504 3.05 26.31 17.87
CA LEU A 504 3.41 24.99 17.36
C LEU A 504 4.79 24.50 17.82
N ILE A 505 5.80 25.36 17.94
CA ILE A 505 7.16 24.92 18.33
C ILE A 505 7.15 24.32 19.74
N PRO A 506 6.59 24.97 20.78
CA PRO A 506 6.51 24.37 22.11
C PRO A 506 5.68 23.09 22.11
N LEU A 507 4.55 23.05 21.39
CA LEU A 507 3.68 21.88 21.31
C LEU A 507 4.40 20.68 20.68
N LEU A 508 5.03 20.87 19.51
CA LEU A 508 5.71 19.81 18.78
C LEU A 508 6.89 19.23 19.57
N ILE A 509 7.72 20.11 20.15
CA ILE A 509 8.89 19.69 20.93
C ILE A 509 8.47 19.04 22.24
N SER A 510 7.54 19.65 22.98
CA SER A 510 7.22 19.25 24.36
C SER A 510 6.22 18.11 24.46
N GLU A 511 5.32 17.92 23.49
CA GLU A 511 4.26 16.90 23.59
C GLU A 511 4.36 15.83 22.50
N TYR A 512 4.77 16.22 21.29
CA TYR A 512 4.78 15.30 20.15
C TYR A 512 6.09 14.54 20.01
N LEU A 513 7.24 15.19 20.21
CA LEU A 513 8.56 14.62 19.95
C LEU A 513 9.30 14.22 21.24
N PHE A 514 9.43 15.14 22.21
CA PHE A 514 10.32 14.96 23.36
C PHE A 514 9.69 15.23 24.75
N PRO A 515 8.49 14.70 25.07
CA PRO A 515 7.86 14.89 26.38
C PRO A 515 8.69 14.35 27.54
N ALA A 516 9.36 13.20 27.37
CA ALA A 516 10.23 12.66 28.40
C ALA A 516 11.39 13.61 28.73
N SER A 517 12.03 14.21 27.71
CA SER A 517 13.12 15.18 27.91
C SER A 517 12.66 16.42 28.66
N LYS A 518 11.46 16.93 28.35
CA LYS A 518 10.85 18.04 29.10
C LYS A 518 10.67 17.70 30.58
N LEU A 519 10.18 16.50 30.88
CA LEU A 519 9.99 16.06 32.27
C LEU A 519 11.30 15.96 33.05
N VAL A 520 12.37 15.50 32.40
CA VAL A 520 13.71 15.48 33.00
C VAL A 520 14.18 16.90 33.32
N LEU A 521 13.99 17.85 32.39
CA LEU A 521 14.34 19.26 32.63
C LEU A 521 13.55 19.90 33.79
N GLU A 522 12.27 19.57 33.92
CA GLU A 522 11.40 20.10 34.97
C GLU A 522 11.67 19.49 36.36
N GLY A 523 12.70 18.64 36.51
CA GLY A 523 13.02 17.95 37.77
C GLY A 523 12.04 16.82 38.12
N GLY A 524 11.27 16.33 37.14
CA GLY A 524 10.20 15.34 37.31
C GLY A 524 10.65 13.92 37.69
N LEU A 525 11.93 13.70 37.96
CA LEU A 525 12.48 12.43 38.46
C LEU A 525 12.61 12.38 39.99
N GLY A 526 12.21 13.45 40.71
CA GLY A 526 12.13 13.42 42.17
C GLY A 526 11.01 12.51 42.67
N MET A 527 11.28 11.72 43.71
CA MET A 527 10.36 10.73 44.30
C MET A 527 8.99 11.31 44.72
N ASP A 528 8.94 12.62 45.03
CA ASP A 528 7.71 13.34 45.40
C ASP A 528 6.83 13.75 44.20
N SER A 529 7.35 13.70 42.97
CA SER A 529 6.65 14.14 41.75
C SER A 529 5.82 13.04 41.06
N LEU A 530 5.86 11.79 41.55
CA LEU A 530 5.14 10.63 40.99
C LEU A 530 3.62 10.68 41.20
N SER A 531 3.12 11.66 41.98
CA SER A 531 1.70 11.87 42.26
C SER A 531 0.95 12.62 41.16
N ALA A 532 1.65 13.29 40.24
CA ALA A 532 1.05 13.95 39.09
C ALA A 532 1.16 13.02 37.86
N SER A 533 0.02 12.64 37.28
CA SER A 533 -0.09 11.94 35.99
C SER A 533 0.49 12.79 34.84
N LYS A 534 1.82 12.94 34.80
CA LYS A 534 2.51 13.68 33.74
C LYS A 534 2.68 12.76 32.54
N ASN A 535 2.19 13.22 31.37
CA ASN A 535 2.28 12.45 30.14
C ASN A 535 3.72 12.50 29.59
N TYR A 536 4.42 11.37 29.64
CA TYR A 536 5.79 11.22 29.11
C TYR A 536 5.85 10.56 27.73
N TRP A 537 4.70 10.21 27.14
CA TRP A 537 4.66 9.53 25.84
C TRP A 537 4.62 10.52 24.69
N ALA A 538 5.60 10.39 23.79
CA ALA A 538 5.61 11.10 22.52
C ALA A 538 4.42 10.65 21.66
N LYS A 539 3.68 11.62 21.11
CA LYS A 539 2.60 11.33 20.14
C LYS A 539 3.16 10.89 18.79
N CYS A 540 4.30 11.45 18.35
CA CYS A 540 5.00 11.04 17.13
C CYS A 540 6.04 9.97 17.45
N THR A 541 5.72 8.71 17.18
CA THR A 541 6.58 7.56 17.49
C THR A 541 7.09 6.82 16.25
N GLY A 542 6.31 6.84 15.17
CA GLY A 542 6.65 6.27 13.86
C GLY A 542 7.65 7.12 13.08
N LYS A 543 8.23 6.55 12.03
CA LYS A 543 9.21 7.23 11.17
C LYS A 543 8.56 8.38 10.41
N GLU A 544 7.35 8.15 9.93
CA GLU A 544 6.54 9.01 9.06
C GLU A 544 6.11 10.27 9.81
N SER A 545 5.51 10.10 11.00
CA SER A 545 5.05 11.19 11.87
C SER A 545 6.20 12.03 12.42
N ARG A 546 7.32 11.41 12.81
CA ARG A 546 8.53 12.13 13.22
C ARG A 546 9.13 12.91 12.06
N HIS A 547 9.23 12.31 10.87
CA HIS A 547 9.73 13.00 9.69
C HIS A 547 8.87 14.22 9.34
N ALA A 548 7.55 14.06 9.33
CA ALA A 548 6.62 15.16 9.09
C ALA A 548 6.73 16.27 10.16
N ALA A 549 6.88 15.90 11.43
CA ALA A 549 7.08 16.86 12.52
C ALA A 549 8.40 17.64 12.37
N TYR A 550 9.51 16.97 12.04
CA TYR A 550 10.78 17.64 11.79
C TYR A 550 10.71 18.55 10.57
N HIS A 551 10.07 18.10 9.49
CA HIS A 551 9.85 18.94 8.31
C HIS A 551 9.05 20.20 8.66
N LEU A 552 7.97 20.08 9.45
CA LEU A 552 7.18 21.21 9.91
C LEU A 552 8.00 22.18 10.76
N LEU A 553 8.83 21.68 11.69
CA LEU A 553 9.75 22.52 12.47
C LEU A 553 10.72 23.30 11.56
N VAL A 554 11.26 22.67 10.51
CA VAL A 554 12.09 23.35 9.52
C VAL A 554 11.28 24.43 8.80
N GLN A 555 10.06 24.14 8.34
CA GLN A 555 9.20 25.11 7.66
C GLN A 555 8.83 26.33 8.53
N LEU A 556 8.67 26.12 9.84
CA LEU A 556 8.41 27.19 10.81
C LEU A 556 9.58 28.15 10.97
N VAL A 557 10.82 27.66 10.87
CA VAL A 557 12.02 28.50 11.02
C VAL A 557 12.52 29.09 9.71
N LEU A 558 12.15 28.49 8.56
CA LEU A 558 12.51 29.03 7.24
C LEU A 558 11.95 30.45 7.06
N ALA A 559 12.88 31.39 6.88
CA ALA A 559 12.63 32.83 6.78
C ALA A 559 11.99 33.47 8.03
N SER A 560 12.16 32.88 9.23
CA SER A 560 11.75 33.48 10.51
C SER A 560 12.85 33.39 11.57
N GLN A 561 13.49 34.53 11.85
CA GLN A 561 14.54 34.62 12.88
C GLN A 561 13.99 34.38 14.29
N HIS A 562 12.75 34.83 14.57
CA HIS A 562 12.08 34.64 15.85
C HIS A 562 11.90 33.15 16.16
N ASN A 563 11.27 32.42 15.23
CA ASN A 563 11.03 30.98 15.37
C ASN A 563 12.33 30.18 15.43
N LEU A 564 13.34 30.55 14.64
CA LEU A 564 14.65 29.90 14.69
C LEU A 564 15.28 30.03 16.08
N THR A 565 15.25 31.23 16.65
CA THR A 565 15.79 31.50 17.99
C THR A 565 15.03 30.71 19.06
N ALA A 566 13.70 30.66 18.96
CA ALA A 566 12.87 29.87 19.87
C ALA A 566 13.18 28.38 19.80
N LEU A 567 13.18 27.78 18.60
CA LEU A 567 13.47 26.36 18.40
C LEU A 567 14.87 25.98 18.89
N VAL A 568 15.89 26.75 18.50
CA VAL A 568 17.27 26.51 18.93
C VAL A 568 17.39 26.65 20.45
N GLY A 569 16.73 27.64 21.06
CA GLY A 569 16.67 27.78 22.52
C GLY A 569 16.10 26.54 23.22
N HIS A 570 15.00 25.99 22.70
CA HIS A 570 14.43 24.73 23.19
C HIS A 570 15.37 23.52 23.02
N LEU A 571 16.02 23.39 21.86
CA LEU A 571 16.94 22.27 21.62
C LEU A 571 18.19 22.35 22.51
N ILE A 572 18.74 23.55 22.71
CA ILE A 572 19.87 23.79 23.61
C ILE A 572 19.49 23.40 25.03
N SER A 573 18.32 23.84 25.52
CA SER A 573 17.89 23.51 26.88
C SER A 573 17.68 22.00 27.06
N LEU A 574 17.13 21.30 26.06
CA LEU A 574 16.85 19.85 26.14
C LEU A 574 18.09 18.97 26.04
N HIS A 575 19.04 19.30 25.17
CA HIS A 575 20.10 18.35 24.76
C HIS A 575 21.52 18.86 24.98
N HIS A 576 21.70 20.16 25.19
CA HIS A 576 23.04 20.79 25.25
C HIS A 576 23.31 21.54 26.56
N ALA A 577 22.41 21.43 27.54
CA ALA A 577 22.70 21.82 28.91
C ALA A 577 23.70 20.81 29.51
N LEU A 578 24.85 21.30 29.98
CA LEU A 578 25.86 20.46 30.63
C LEU A 578 25.25 19.84 31.90
N ASN A 579 25.09 18.52 31.90
CA ASN A 579 24.79 17.77 33.12
C ASN A 579 26.01 16.90 33.48
N PRO A 580 26.70 17.20 34.59
CA PRO A 580 27.84 16.41 35.07
C PRO A 580 27.52 14.92 35.25
N ASP A 581 26.27 14.57 35.56
CA ASP A 581 25.83 13.18 35.79
C ASP A 581 25.82 12.33 34.52
N PHE A 582 25.80 12.96 33.34
CA PHE A 582 25.87 12.27 32.04
C PHE A 582 27.31 12.14 31.51
N LEU A 583 28.31 12.74 32.16
CA LEU A 583 29.73 12.63 31.81
C LEU A 583 30.36 11.31 32.30
N LYS A 584 29.60 10.21 32.27
CA LYS A 584 30.06 8.90 32.77
C LYS A 584 30.90 8.13 31.74
N GLU A 585 30.77 8.45 30.46
CA GLU A 585 31.43 7.73 29.37
C GLU A 585 32.02 8.70 28.32
N PHE A 586 33.24 8.41 27.88
CA PHE A 586 33.86 9.11 26.76
C PHE A 586 33.21 8.64 25.44
N GLN A 587 32.81 9.58 24.56
CA GLN A 587 32.04 9.31 23.34
C GLN A 587 30.69 8.62 23.59
N TYR A 588 30.01 8.95 24.69
CA TYR A 588 28.67 8.46 24.96
C TYR A 588 27.71 8.75 23.78
N SER A 589 27.17 7.70 23.18
CA SER A 589 26.13 7.76 22.17
C SER A 589 24.93 7.00 22.73
N PRO A 590 23.87 7.69 23.19
CA PRO A 590 22.71 7.02 23.76
C PRO A 590 22.07 6.11 22.69
N ALA A 591 21.61 4.93 23.09
CA ALA A 591 20.85 4.06 22.21
C ALA A 591 19.54 4.77 21.80
N VAL A 592 19.40 5.08 20.51
CA VAL A 592 18.29 5.91 19.99
C VAL A 592 17.12 5.06 19.49
N ASP A 593 17.32 3.76 19.31
CA ASP A 593 16.30 2.89 18.75
C ASP A 593 15.21 2.59 19.77
N GLY A 594 13.96 2.76 19.33
CA GLY A 594 12.78 2.37 20.09
C GLY A 594 12.61 0.84 20.12
N ARG A 595 11.54 0.38 20.78
CA ARG A 595 11.13 -1.04 20.75
C ARG A 595 11.10 -1.58 19.32
N GLY A 596 11.47 -2.87 19.17
CA GLY A 596 11.32 -3.56 17.89
C GLY A 596 9.84 -3.69 17.48
N ALA A 597 9.59 -4.08 16.22
CA ALA A 597 8.23 -4.24 15.70
C ALA A 597 7.35 -5.22 16.50
N SER A 598 7.95 -6.12 17.29
CA SER A 598 7.26 -7.05 18.17
C SER A 598 6.70 -6.41 19.45
N GLY A 599 7.04 -5.16 19.76
CA GLY A 599 6.58 -4.44 20.97
C GLY A 599 7.34 -4.83 22.26
N PHE A 600 8.35 -5.70 22.19
CA PHE A 600 9.13 -6.13 23.36
C PHE A 600 10.46 -5.38 23.50
N VAL A 601 10.99 -5.34 24.72
CA VAL A 601 12.30 -4.77 25.07
C VAL A 601 13.31 -5.91 25.21
N GLY A 602 14.45 -5.78 24.54
CA GLY A 602 15.56 -6.72 24.67
C GLY A 602 16.39 -6.53 25.94
N LEU A 603 17.33 -7.45 26.18
CA LEU A 603 18.38 -7.29 27.18
C LEU A 603 19.74 -7.27 26.49
N LYS A 604 20.58 -6.29 26.83
CA LYS A 604 21.96 -6.21 26.31
C LYS A 604 22.77 -7.42 26.80
N ASN A 605 23.61 -7.97 25.93
CA ASN A 605 24.60 -8.96 26.34
C ASN A 605 25.86 -8.24 26.85
N GLY A 606 26.25 -8.49 28.10
CA GLY A 606 27.49 -7.99 28.72
C GLY A 606 28.79 -8.67 28.25
N GLY A 607 28.69 -9.65 27.34
CA GLY A 607 29.81 -10.42 26.78
C GLY A 607 29.36 -11.86 26.49
N ALA A 608 29.25 -12.66 27.53
CA ALA A 608 28.80 -14.05 27.53
C ALA A 608 27.60 -14.25 28.49
N THR A 609 26.69 -13.27 28.54
CA THR A 609 25.53 -13.27 29.46
C THR A 609 24.21 -13.69 28.78
N CYS A 610 24.28 -14.30 27.58
CA CYS A 610 23.08 -14.72 26.86
C CYS A 610 22.25 -15.77 27.61
N TYR A 611 22.90 -16.59 28.45
CA TYR A 611 22.23 -17.54 29.34
C TYR A 611 21.36 -16.84 30.41
N MET A 612 21.77 -15.67 30.90
CA MET A 612 20.95 -14.87 31.81
C MET A 612 19.78 -14.25 31.07
N ASN A 613 20.05 -13.65 29.90
CA ASN A 613 19.04 -12.97 29.12
C ASN A 613 17.92 -13.91 28.70
N SER A 614 18.25 -15.15 28.27
CA SER A 614 17.25 -16.14 27.90
C SER A 614 16.35 -16.51 29.08
N VAL A 615 16.90 -16.78 30.26
CA VAL A 615 16.12 -17.14 31.46
C VAL A 615 15.28 -15.97 31.96
N LEU A 616 15.85 -14.76 32.05
CA LEU A 616 15.13 -13.57 32.50
C LEU A 616 13.93 -13.25 31.60
N GLN A 617 14.11 -13.33 30.28
CA GLN A 617 13.02 -13.14 29.31
C GLN A 617 11.96 -14.25 29.42
N HIS A 618 12.36 -15.51 29.58
CA HIS A 618 11.41 -16.61 29.76
C HIS A 618 10.56 -16.41 31.02
N LEU A 619 11.20 -16.10 32.16
CA LEU A 619 10.49 -15.87 33.42
C LEU A 619 9.55 -14.65 33.34
N PHE A 620 9.99 -13.57 32.71
CA PHE A 620 9.19 -12.35 32.52
C PHE A 620 7.90 -12.64 31.72
N LEU A 621 7.98 -13.50 30.71
CA LEU A 621 6.84 -13.84 29.85
C LEU A 621 5.88 -14.87 30.48
N ILE A 622 6.20 -15.45 31.64
CA ILE A 622 5.28 -16.34 32.36
C ILE A 622 4.19 -15.49 33.03
N PRO A 623 2.90 -15.70 32.70
CA PRO A 623 1.81 -14.89 33.24
C PRO A 623 1.79 -14.84 34.77
N GLY A 624 1.76 -13.63 35.34
CA GLY A 624 1.69 -13.39 36.77
C GLY A 624 3.05 -13.31 37.48
N VAL A 625 4.14 -13.81 36.88
CA VAL A 625 5.47 -13.78 37.53
C VAL A 625 5.98 -12.35 37.65
N ALA A 626 5.93 -11.56 36.58
CA ALA A 626 6.38 -10.18 36.61
C ALA A 626 5.54 -9.35 37.59
N GLU A 627 4.23 -9.58 37.61
CA GLU A 627 3.29 -8.90 38.51
C GLU A 627 3.58 -9.22 39.97
N ASP A 628 3.78 -10.49 40.32
CA ASP A 628 4.08 -10.88 41.70
C ASP A 628 5.41 -10.27 42.17
N ILE A 629 6.44 -10.29 41.33
CA ILE A 629 7.74 -9.70 41.64
C ILE A 629 7.62 -8.18 41.83
N LEU A 630 6.88 -7.49 40.96
CA LEU A 630 6.70 -6.04 41.03
C LEU A 630 5.73 -5.58 42.13
N ALA A 631 4.79 -6.43 42.56
CA ALA A 631 3.84 -6.12 43.63
C ALA A 631 4.48 -6.10 45.04
N VAL A 632 5.67 -6.68 45.19
CA VAL A 632 6.38 -6.72 46.46
C VAL A 632 6.98 -5.36 46.79
N SER A 633 6.35 -4.61 47.69
CA SER A 633 6.84 -3.33 48.21
C SER A 633 7.78 -3.52 49.41
N SER A 634 8.86 -2.75 49.51
CA SER A 634 9.79 -2.75 50.67
C SER A 634 9.82 -1.40 51.37
N ASP A 635 9.82 -1.38 52.70
CA ASP A 635 9.90 -0.14 53.50
C ASP A 635 11.23 0.61 53.34
N LYS A 636 12.27 -0.08 52.82
CA LYS A 636 13.57 0.48 52.44
C LYS A 636 14.02 -0.13 51.13
N GLU A 637 14.10 0.67 50.08
CA GLU A 637 14.69 0.27 48.82
C GLU A 637 16.19 0.01 49.02
N ASN A 638 16.64 -1.21 48.70
CA ASN A 638 18.04 -1.57 48.71
C ASN A 638 18.51 -1.78 47.27
N GLU A 639 19.06 -0.72 46.67
CA GLU A 639 19.62 -0.76 45.31
C GLU A 639 20.72 -1.81 45.13
N GLU A 640 21.36 -2.26 46.21
CA GLU A 640 22.41 -3.30 46.13
C GLU A 640 21.84 -4.72 46.19
N SER A 641 20.53 -4.89 46.41
CA SER A 641 19.91 -6.21 46.48
C SER A 641 19.61 -6.79 45.10
N LEU A 642 19.84 -8.10 44.95
CA LEU A 642 19.49 -8.83 43.73
C LEU A 642 18.00 -8.72 43.41
N PHE A 643 17.14 -8.77 44.42
CA PHE A 643 15.70 -8.67 44.25
C PHE A 643 15.27 -7.33 43.66
N TYR A 644 15.78 -6.22 44.20
CA TYR A 644 15.50 -4.89 43.65
C TYR A 644 16.01 -4.75 42.21
N GLN A 645 17.17 -5.32 41.90
CA GLN A 645 17.68 -5.31 40.52
C GLN A 645 16.84 -6.19 39.58
N LEU A 646 16.28 -7.30 40.05
CA LEU A 646 15.33 -8.09 39.27
C LEU A 646 14.03 -7.31 39.03
N GLN A 647 13.51 -6.62 40.04
CA GLN A 647 12.36 -5.71 39.88
C GLN A 647 12.66 -4.62 38.86
N THR A 648 13.86 -4.04 38.90
CA THR A 648 14.32 -3.03 37.94
C THR A 648 14.37 -3.59 36.51
N VAL A 649 14.90 -4.81 36.33
CA VAL A 649 14.89 -5.50 35.03
C VAL A 649 13.45 -5.66 34.52
N TYR A 650 12.54 -6.19 35.33
CA TYR A 650 11.15 -6.41 34.91
C TYR A 650 10.38 -5.12 34.66
N ALA A 651 10.60 -4.09 35.47
CA ALA A 651 10.03 -2.76 35.25
C ALA A 651 10.50 -2.18 33.91
N HIS A 652 11.78 -2.32 33.55
CA HIS A 652 12.28 -1.87 32.25
C HIS A 652 11.77 -2.71 31.09
N LEU A 653 11.68 -4.04 31.22
CA LEU A 653 11.08 -4.89 30.20
C LEU A 653 9.61 -4.54 29.96
N MET A 654 8.90 -4.17 31.03
CA MET A 654 7.51 -3.74 30.98
C MET A 654 7.39 -2.34 30.36
N GLU A 655 8.06 -1.31 30.87
CA GLU A 655 7.73 0.10 30.58
C GLU A 655 8.68 0.81 29.59
N SER A 656 9.94 0.36 29.45
CA SER A 656 10.96 1.10 28.68
C SER A 656 10.57 1.28 27.22
N GLN A 657 10.77 2.44 26.62
CA GLN A 657 10.51 2.65 25.19
C GLN A 657 11.73 2.33 24.30
N LEU A 658 12.88 2.00 24.91
CA LEU A 658 14.11 1.66 24.21
C LEU A 658 14.10 0.24 23.64
N GLN A 659 14.92 0.00 22.63
CA GLN A 659 15.11 -1.31 22.02
C GLN A 659 15.54 -2.38 23.03
N TYR A 660 16.39 -2.02 23.99
CA TYR A 660 16.88 -2.93 25.02
C TYR A 660 17.21 -2.20 26.32
N TYR A 661 17.22 -2.95 27.42
CA TYR A 661 17.75 -2.52 28.71
C TYR A 661 19.15 -3.09 28.96
N VAL A 662 20.00 -2.34 29.68
CA VAL A 662 21.34 -2.78 30.10
C VAL A 662 21.31 -3.11 31.60
N PRO A 663 21.24 -4.40 31.98
CA PRO A 663 21.11 -4.80 33.38
C PRO A 663 22.46 -4.84 34.13
N ASP A 664 23.23 -3.75 34.09
CA ASP A 664 24.59 -3.71 34.65
C ASP A 664 24.65 -3.86 36.18
N LYS A 665 23.71 -3.22 36.88
CA LYS A 665 23.56 -3.35 38.34
C LYS A 665 23.13 -4.77 38.72
N PHE A 666 22.26 -5.42 37.93
CA PHE A 666 21.89 -6.82 38.14
C PHE A 666 23.13 -7.74 38.05
N TRP A 667 23.99 -7.55 37.03
CA TRP A 667 25.23 -8.32 36.92
C TRP A 667 26.15 -8.14 38.14
N LYS A 668 26.21 -6.92 38.69
CA LYS A 668 27.01 -6.60 39.89
C LYS A 668 26.43 -7.20 41.18
N CYS A 669 25.11 -7.38 41.27
CA CYS A 669 24.44 -7.91 42.46
C CYS A 669 24.32 -9.43 42.46
N PHE A 670 24.16 -10.06 41.30
CA PHE A 670 24.00 -11.51 41.19
C PHE A 670 25.27 -12.26 41.64
N ARG A 671 25.09 -13.38 42.33
CA ARG A 671 26.18 -14.24 42.80
C ARG A 671 25.93 -15.68 42.34
N MET A 672 26.95 -16.32 41.78
CA MET A 672 26.93 -17.76 41.50
C MET A 672 27.70 -18.46 42.63
N ASP A 673 27.02 -19.28 43.42
CA ASP A 673 27.60 -19.94 44.61
C ASP A 673 28.38 -19.00 45.55
N GLY A 674 27.83 -17.79 45.76
CA GLY A 674 28.44 -16.75 46.60
C GLY A 674 29.55 -15.92 45.93
N GLN A 675 29.98 -16.29 44.72
CA GLN A 675 31.00 -15.55 43.97
C GLN A 675 30.38 -14.53 43.01
N PRO A 676 31.00 -13.35 42.81
CA PRO A 676 30.59 -12.41 41.79
C PRO A 676 30.75 -13.02 40.39
N VAL A 677 29.82 -12.71 39.49
CA VAL A 677 29.85 -13.27 38.13
C VAL A 677 30.74 -12.43 37.20
N ASN A 678 31.58 -13.12 36.43
CA ASN A 678 32.29 -12.54 35.30
C ASN A 678 31.40 -12.54 34.05
N VAL A 679 30.95 -11.36 33.61
CA VAL A 679 30.07 -11.22 32.43
C VAL A 679 30.68 -11.69 31.10
N ARG A 680 31.97 -12.03 31.09
CA ARG A 680 32.69 -12.58 29.92
C ARG A 680 32.76 -14.11 29.94
N GLU A 681 32.27 -14.77 30.97
CA GLU A 681 32.23 -16.23 31.10
C GLU A 681 30.82 -16.75 30.82
N GLN A 682 30.74 -17.74 29.93
CA GLN A 682 29.50 -18.46 29.67
C GLN A 682 29.22 -19.43 30.81
N GLN A 683 27.97 -19.53 31.22
CA GLN A 683 27.50 -20.47 32.24
C GLN A 683 26.30 -21.27 31.72
N ASP A 684 25.91 -22.31 32.46
CA ASP A 684 24.69 -23.07 32.19
C ASP A 684 23.45 -22.22 32.55
N ALA A 685 22.51 -22.11 31.61
CA ALA A 685 21.27 -21.36 31.81
C ALA A 685 20.36 -21.98 32.88
N PHE A 686 20.34 -23.31 32.99
CA PHE A 686 19.54 -24.01 34.00
C PHE A 686 20.12 -23.82 35.41
N GLU A 687 21.45 -23.82 35.53
CA GLU A 687 22.13 -23.50 36.79
C GLU A 687 21.82 -22.06 37.23
N PHE A 688 21.91 -21.10 36.30
CA PHE A 688 21.51 -19.72 36.54
C PHE A 688 20.05 -19.61 36.98
N TYR A 689 19.12 -20.28 36.30
CA TYR A 689 17.70 -20.32 36.69
C TYR A 689 17.51 -20.82 38.12
N THR A 690 18.14 -21.93 38.48
CA THR A 690 18.04 -22.53 39.81
C THR A 690 18.54 -21.55 40.86
N ARG A 691 19.72 -20.98 40.65
CA ARG A 691 20.32 -20.02 41.60
C ARG A 691 19.57 -18.70 41.71
N LEU A 692 19.04 -18.19 40.61
CA LEU A 692 18.23 -16.97 40.61
C LEU A 692 16.96 -17.16 41.43
N THR A 693 16.21 -18.24 41.17
CA THR A 693 14.94 -18.50 41.84
C THR A 693 15.12 -18.76 43.34
N GLU A 694 16.15 -19.54 43.73
CA GLU A 694 16.53 -19.77 45.13
C GLU A 694 16.87 -18.46 45.86
N GLN A 695 17.76 -17.64 45.29
CA GLN A 695 18.20 -16.39 45.94
C GLN A 695 17.08 -15.37 46.09
N VAL A 696 16.18 -15.28 45.12
CA VAL A 696 15.00 -14.39 45.20
C VAL A 696 14.05 -14.87 46.30
N ASP A 697 13.72 -16.16 46.33
CA ASP A 697 12.80 -16.71 47.33
C ASP A 697 13.38 -16.67 48.75
N ASP A 698 14.69 -16.87 48.89
CA ASP A 698 15.36 -16.76 50.19
C ASP A 698 15.47 -15.31 50.65
N TYR A 699 15.67 -14.36 49.73
CA TYR A 699 15.56 -12.94 50.04
C TYR A 699 14.14 -12.60 50.54
N LEU A 700 13.10 -13.01 49.80
CA LEU A 700 11.70 -12.77 50.21
C LEU A 700 11.39 -13.39 51.57
N LYS A 701 11.83 -14.63 51.81
CA LYS A 701 11.71 -15.30 53.11
C LYS A 701 12.41 -14.53 54.22
N SER A 702 13.61 -13.99 53.98
CA SER A 702 14.35 -13.18 54.97
C SER A 702 13.61 -11.89 55.36
N GLN A 703 12.76 -11.38 54.46
CA GLN A 703 11.92 -10.21 54.67
C GLN A 703 10.50 -10.57 55.18
N ASN A 704 10.28 -11.83 55.62
CA ASN A 704 8.97 -12.35 56.02
C ASN A 704 7.89 -12.23 54.93
N LYS A 705 8.28 -12.36 53.66
CA LYS A 705 7.37 -12.35 52.51
C LYS A 705 7.22 -13.75 51.91
N GLU A 706 6.13 -13.95 51.19
CA GLU A 706 5.87 -15.19 50.49
C GLU A 706 6.88 -15.43 49.35
N LYS A 707 7.24 -16.69 49.15
CA LYS A 707 8.11 -17.13 48.05
C LYS A 707 7.32 -17.09 46.74
N VAL A 708 7.86 -16.44 45.71
CA VAL A 708 7.17 -16.31 44.42
C VAL A 708 7.44 -17.54 43.54
N PHE A 709 8.69 -17.98 43.45
CA PHE A 709 9.07 -19.02 42.50
C PHE A 709 8.73 -20.42 43.01
N ALA A 710 9.00 -20.73 44.27
CA ALA A 710 8.67 -22.02 44.87
C ALA A 710 7.16 -22.31 44.88
N GLN A 711 6.31 -21.28 45.02
CA GLN A 711 4.86 -21.45 44.92
C GLN A 711 4.40 -21.79 43.49
N ARG A 712 5.06 -21.22 42.47
CA ARG A 712 4.66 -21.39 41.07
C ARG A 712 5.27 -22.62 40.40
N PHE A 713 6.53 -22.93 40.72
CA PHE A 713 7.31 -23.97 40.04
C PHE A 713 7.68 -25.15 40.94
N GLY A 714 7.51 -25.02 42.25
CA GLY A 714 7.83 -26.08 43.20
C GLY A 714 6.92 -27.29 43.05
N GLY A 715 7.52 -28.47 43.06
CA GLY A 715 6.81 -29.76 43.10
C GLY A 715 7.36 -30.63 44.22
N VAL A 716 6.62 -31.69 44.56
CA VAL A 716 7.04 -32.68 45.55
C VAL A 716 7.16 -34.04 44.87
N TYR A 717 8.32 -34.68 45.02
CA TYR A 717 8.53 -36.06 44.59
C TYR A 717 8.38 -37.01 45.78
N SER A 718 7.75 -38.17 45.56
CA SER A 718 7.85 -39.32 46.47
C SER A 718 8.92 -40.25 45.93
N ILE A 719 10.05 -40.34 46.63
CA ILE A 719 11.15 -41.22 46.25
C ILE A 719 10.93 -42.57 46.90
N GLN A 720 10.29 -43.47 46.16
CA GLN A 720 9.99 -44.80 46.65
C GLN A 720 11.17 -45.73 46.44
N ARG A 721 11.66 -46.32 47.54
CA ARG A 721 12.67 -47.38 47.50
C ARG A 721 11.97 -48.70 47.76
N ILE A 722 11.78 -49.48 46.72
CA ILE A 722 11.15 -50.80 46.76
C ILE A 722 12.27 -51.84 46.74
N CYS A 723 12.45 -52.57 47.83
CA CYS A 723 13.44 -53.64 47.88
C CYS A 723 13.00 -54.80 46.97
N GLN A 724 13.93 -55.31 46.16
CA GLN A 724 13.64 -56.44 45.25
C GLN A 724 13.64 -57.78 46.00
N ASP A 725 14.53 -57.93 47.00
CA ASP A 725 14.75 -59.20 47.71
C ASP A 725 14.04 -59.29 49.08
N CYS A 726 13.26 -58.28 49.47
CA CYS A 726 12.48 -58.30 50.70
C CYS A 726 11.24 -57.40 50.59
N PRO A 727 10.19 -57.60 51.42
CA PRO A 727 8.91 -56.89 51.26
C PRO A 727 8.94 -55.43 51.72
N HIS A 728 10.11 -54.87 52.04
CA HIS A 728 10.23 -53.50 52.52
C HIS A 728 10.04 -52.48 51.39
N ARG A 729 9.24 -51.46 51.66
CA ARG A 729 9.04 -50.28 50.82
C ARG A 729 9.21 -49.04 51.69
N PHE A 730 10.10 -48.16 51.26
CA PHE A 730 10.28 -46.83 51.85
C PHE A 730 9.65 -45.83 50.89
N VAL A 731 8.84 -44.90 51.40
CA VAL A 731 8.08 -43.91 50.63
C VAL A 731 8.57 -42.51 50.94
#